data_AF-A0A662EVL2-F1
#
_entry.id   AF-A0A662EVL2-F1
#
_cell.length_a   1.000
_cell.length_b   1.000
_cell.length_c   1.000
_cell.angle_alpha   90.00
_cell.angle_beta   90.00
_cell.angle_gamma   90.00
#
_symmetry.space_group_name_H-M   'P 1'
#
loop_
_entity.id
_entity.type
_entity.pdbx_description
1 polymer ?
#
loop_
_entity_poly.entity_id
_entity_poly.type
_entity_poly.pdbx_seq_one_letter_code
_entity_poly.pdbx_strand_id
1 'polypeptide(L)'
;MSDSFPPRNLLEADPQTAALIAAEERRQREKIIMIPSESLTPMAVREALASPFTSVYAEGYPRRAMMDLPPERLADIDEQLANYRRYADRRFYKGTEFADLVESLAARRAAESFATPEYPASRIHANVQPLSGAAANLAVYEAFVEPGETVMGMALTEGGHLTHGSEFNVTGKRYRIVSYSVDPGTGRLDYDRIGELAEEYRPRMIIGGFTSYPWKPDWARFREIADSVGAILLADVAHTAGMIIGGVYPNPVGYADVISFTTHKTLCGPRGAVILATDPKIARRIDTAIFPGQQGGPHVNKFAAIAVALKLAQRPEFAELQRRIVANATALAEGLKENGITLAYGGTDTHLLVIDLKGIESETGFPLMGEIAARILDLAGIVCNKNTIPGDRSAADARGIRLGTPWATQRGMTEDDMRELASIISQVLKGIRPFSYPGLNGELSRGKIPLSTLEEARREVRGLLARVEPGIERRRDEIRADGSGLAALRVRGGRSRALLNEATPSDILSLPAGKACRTYLFDEDGKGISAITVGAIGDEDFIVLVPWENKKLVEKWLTGLADGYIIFDRDDLFRKVQGPAVIEEIAADDLPPEARGWLDTTPEAEVTGSPIGEVLAGHPERFALEKPYFIGQGHLELSEEDPSRTDFSWSEDEGEPKRTALHRIHKDLGARFAPFAGWEMPLWYGSALAEHRAVRRATGLFDLGHMGVFQIEGDGAAEFLNVVTSNYAGWLEDGQSQYAYLFDPDGNVIDDVMVYRRSRDRYLMVVNAANEAKDWEWLNGVNDGRYLIDREIPKRRIVPRVRIRDLKDERGVIDIALQGPLSRDILIEAIGRENGPTLDSLERTEFCELIVSGHQLLIARTGYTGEPLGYEIYLTGEDGRWLWERLIELGRPIGLLPCGLAARDSTRTEAGLPLYGHELAGPYGIDPFEAGFASYVKLHKPFFIGRSEALKSYLNRNREVVRFTVDSEARPVRPGGAVLDRNGTVIGRVTSSVSLGPVQVGMALLERIGLGEGEEINLLNEVRGEAGKPTSRLESGDRVAVPIYGRIAPRFPTRMPISDGGE
;
A
#
# COMPACT_ATOMS: atom_id res chain seq x y z
N MET A 1 8.29 16.95 -41.56
CA MET A 1 7.76 18.20 -40.98
C MET A 1 8.57 19.34 -41.52
N SER A 2 8.01 20.55 -41.66
CA SER A 2 8.77 21.71 -42.16
C SER A 2 10.00 21.95 -41.27
N ASP A 3 11.10 22.47 -41.83
CA ASP A 3 12.32 22.82 -41.07
C ASP A 3 12.07 23.82 -39.92
N SER A 4 10.86 24.41 -39.85
CA SER A 4 10.40 25.32 -38.80
C SER A 4 9.72 24.64 -37.59
N PHE A 5 9.53 23.31 -37.56
CA PHE A 5 8.88 22.60 -36.45
C PHE A 5 9.17 21.08 -36.60
N PRO A 6 10.03 20.39 -35.81
CA PRO A 6 10.33 20.56 -34.36
C PRO A 6 11.85 20.55 -34.00
N PRO A 7 12.24 20.66 -32.70
CA PRO A 7 13.61 20.47 -32.17
C PRO A 7 14.35 19.25 -32.73
N ARG A 8 15.69 19.32 -32.82
CA ARG A 8 16.53 18.32 -33.53
C ARG A 8 16.74 17.01 -32.78
N ASN A 9 16.58 17.01 -31.45
CA ASN A 9 16.75 15.84 -30.59
C ASN A 9 15.90 15.95 -29.31
N LEU A 10 15.81 14.85 -28.55
CA LEU A 10 15.01 14.78 -27.32
C LEU A 10 15.49 15.75 -26.23
N LEU A 11 16.80 15.94 -26.06
CA LEU A 11 17.33 16.82 -25.03
C LEU A 11 16.94 18.28 -25.27
N GLU A 12 16.90 18.72 -26.53
CA GLU A 12 16.41 20.06 -26.91
C GLU A 12 14.88 20.18 -26.78
N ALA A 13 14.15 19.09 -27.07
CA ALA A 13 12.69 19.09 -27.07
C ALA A 13 12.09 19.00 -25.67
N ASP A 14 12.66 18.14 -24.83
CA ASP A 14 12.20 17.79 -23.48
C ASP A 14 13.39 17.30 -22.61
N PRO A 15 14.13 18.25 -22.00
CA PRO A 15 15.24 17.92 -21.10
C PRO A 15 14.84 17.08 -19.89
N GLN A 16 13.59 17.19 -19.43
CA GLN A 16 13.10 16.46 -18.26
C GLN A 16 12.97 14.97 -18.58
N THR A 17 12.33 14.63 -19.70
CA THR A 17 12.24 13.24 -20.17
C THR A 17 13.63 12.67 -20.49
N ALA A 18 14.54 13.47 -21.08
CA ALA A 18 15.92 13.05 -21.31
C ALA A 18 16.65 12.69 -20.00
N ALA A 19 16.49 13.50 -18.94
CA ALA A 19 17.09 13.23 -17.64
C ALA A 19 16.53 11.95 -16.98
N LEU A 20 15.23 11.68 -17.11
CA LEU A 20 14.61 10.46 -16.59
C LEU A 20 15.11 9.20 -17.32
N ILE A 21 15.26 9.25 -18.65
CA ILE A 21 15.84 8.15 -19.43
C ILE A 21 17.28 7.88 -18.97
N ALA A 22 18.10 8.92 -18.81
CA ALA A 22 19.47 8.78 -18.33
C ALA A 22 19.53 8.21 -16.90
N ALA A 23 18.59 8.58 -16.03
CA ALA A 23 18.49 8.04 -14.68
C ALA A 23 18.11 6.55 -14.67
N GLU A 24 17.20 6.12 -15.56
CA GLU A 24 16.83 4.71 -15.71
C GLU A 24 17.97 3.88 -16.31
N GLU A 25 18.68 4.40 -17.33
CA GLU A 25 19.89 3.75 -17.88
C GLU A 25 20.95 3.56 -16.81
N ARG A 26 21.14 4.57 -15.93
CA ARG A 26 22.02 4.47 -14.77
C ARG A 26 21.52 3.39 -13.79
N ARG A 27 20.24 3.36 -13.43
CA ARG A 27 19.66 2.34 -12.52
C ARG A 27 19.89 0.93 -13.06
N GLN A 28 19.62 0.71 -14.34
CA GLN A 28 19.81 -0.57 -15.02
C GLN A 28 21.27 -1.05 -15.02
N ARG A 29 22.22 -0.11 -15.10
CA ARG A 29 23.65 -0.38 -15.00
C ARG A 29 24.08 -0.65 -13.56
N GLU A 30 23.58 0.13 -12.60
CA GLU A 30 24.07 0.13 -11.20
C GLU A 30 23.33 -0.85 -10.27
N LYS A 31 22.39 -1.64 -10.79
CA LYS A 31 21.70 -2.71 -10.04
C LYS A 31 21.78 -4.05 -10.77
N ILE A 32 21.67 -5.15 -10.02
CA ILE A 32 21.49 -6.50 -10.55
C ILE A 32 19.99 -6.76 -10.69
N ILE A 33 19.50 -6.83 -11.93
CA ILE A 33 18.08 -7.08 -12.20
C ILE A 33 17.85 -8.59 -12.29
N MET A 34 17.02 -9.10 -11.37
CA MET A 34 16.67 -10.51 -11.24
C MET A 34 15.18 -10.77 -11.50
N ILE A 35 14.46 -9.85 -12.16
CA ILE A 35 13.06 -10.06 -12.55
C ILE A 35 13.03 -11.01 -13.76
N PRO A 36 12.43 -12.21 -13.69
CA PRO A 36 12.54 -13.20 -14.77
C PRO A 36 11.84 -12.84 -16.09
N SER A 37 10.96 -11.84 -16.04
CA SER A 37 10.26 -11.32 -17.22
C SER A 37 10.98 -10.12 -17.86
N GLU A 38 12.11 -9.67 -17.30
CA GLU A 38 12.91 -8.59 -17.84
C GLU A 38 14.14 -9.12 -18.57
N SER A 39 14.55 -8.41 -19.62
CA SER A 39 15.75 -8.66 -20.39
C SER A 39 16.24 -7.35 -21.03
N LEU A 40 17.51 -7.31 -21.40
CA LEU A 40 18.08 -6.22 -22.19
C LEU A 40 17.68 -6.37 -23.66
N THR A 41 16.97 -5.37 -24.20
CA THR A 41 16.67 -5.30 -25.63
C THR A 41 17.90 -4.83 -26.41
N PRO A 42 18.40 -5.58 -27.42
CA PRO A 42 19.55 -5.18 -28.22
C PRO A 42 19.37 -3.83 -28.92
N MET A 43 20.47 -3.09 -29.10
CA MET A 43 20.44 -1.76 -29.71
C MET A 43 19.81 -1.75 -31.11
N ALA A 44 20.15 -2.72 -31.96
CA ALA A 44 19.57 -2.85 -33.30
C ALA A 44 18.04 -3.05 -33.28
N VAL A 45 17.50 -3.67 -32.22
CA VAL A 45 16.05 -3.82 -32.03
C VAL A 45 15.42 -2.48 -31.62
N ARG A 46 16.07 -1.72 -30.73
CA ARG A 46 15.63 -0.37 -30.35
C ARG A 46 15.65 0.59 -31.54
N GLU A 47 16.68 0.53 -32.38
CA GLU A 47 16.79 1.33 -33.61
C GLU A 47 15.63 1.03 -34.58
N ALA A 48 15.34 -0.25 -34.83
CA ALA A 48 14.21 -0.64 -35.66
C ALA A 48 12.85 -0.19 -35.08
N LEU A 49 12.71 -0.20 -33.75
CA LEU A 49 11.49 0.28 -33.07
C LEU A 49 11.29 1.78 -33.21
N ALA A 50 12.36 2.58 -33.25
CA ALA A 50 12.34 4.03 -33.42
C ALA A 50 12.27 4.48 -34.90
N SER A 51 12.08 3.55 -35.83
CA SER A 51 12.09 3.82 -37.28
C SER A 51 10.85 4.57 -37.79
N PRO A 52 10.89 5.12 -39.03
CA PRO A 52 9.74 5.81 -39.64
C PRO A 52 8.46 4.99 -39.77
N PHE A 53 8.53 3.66 -39.60
CA PHE A 53 7.36 2.79 -39.57
C PHE A 53 6.36 3.15 -38.46
N THR A 54 6.75 3.93 -37.46
CA THR A 54 5.83 4.45 -36.43
C THR A 54 4.70 5.31 -36.99
N SER A 55 4.86 5.84 -38.21
CA SER A 55 3.89 6.74 -38.86
C SER A 55 2.99 6.03 -39.87
N VAL A 56 3.10 4.71 -40.01
CA VAL A 56 2.40 3.94 -41.06
C VAL A 56 1.16 3.26 -40.50
N TYR A 57 0.00 3.54 -41.11
CA TYR A 57 -1.27 2.89 -40.79
C TYR A 57 -1.54 1.75 -41.78
N ALA A 58 -1.60 0.50 -41.30
CA ALA A 58 -1.64 -0.69 -42.15
C ALA A 58 -2.72 -1.72 -41.74
N GLU A 59 -3.97 -1.30 -41.57
CA GLU A 59 -5.07 -2.23 -41.23
C GLU A 59 -5.25 -3.35 -42.26
N GLY A 60 -5.51 -4.56 -41.77
CA GLY A 60 -5.55 -5.80 -42.56
C GLY A 60 -4.24 -6.61 -42.48
N TYR A 61 -4.03 -7.48 -43.48
CA TYR A 61 -2.90 -8.41 -43.53
C TYR A 61 -2.27 -8.42 -44.92
N PRO A 62 -0.94 -8.68 -45.03
CA PRO A 62 -0.31 -8.91 -46.32
C PRO A 62 -0.87 -10.17 -46.98
N ARG A 63 -0.64 -10.33 -48.29
CA ARG A 63 -1.08 -11.53 -49.01
C ARG A 63 -0.41 -12.76 -48.43
N ARG A 64 -1.19 -13.84 -48.23
CA ARG A 64 -0.67 -15.06 -47.59
C ARG A 64 0.57 -15.63 -48.28
N ALA A 65 0.58 -15.62 -49.62
CA ALA A 65 1.71 -16.09 -50.40
C ALA A 65 3.03 -15.36 -50.07
N MET A 66 2.98 -14.08 -49.65
CA MET A 66 4.18 -13.35 -49.24
C MET A 66 4.74 -13.88 -47.91
N MET A 67 3.87 -14.25 -46.96
CA MET A 67 4.31 -14.84 -45.68
C MET A 67 4.99 -16.20 -45.85
N ASP A 68 4.73 -16.89 -46.97
CA ASP A 68 5.31 -18.19 -47.29
C ASP A 68 6.65 -18.07 -48.07
N LEU A 69 7.02 -16.86 -48.52
CA LEU A 69 8.27 -16.63 -49.24
C LEU A 69 9.47 -16.71 -48.28
N PRO A 70 10.61 -17.25 -48.76
CA PRO A 70 11.84 -17.22 -47.99
C PRO A 70 12.36 -15.77 -47.83
N PRO A 71 13.08 -15.45 -46.74
CA PRO A 71 13.59 -14.10 -46.48
C PRO A 71 14.38 -13.47 -47.62
N GLU A 72 15.15 -14.25 -48.38
CA GLU A 72 15.96 -13.76 -49.51
C GLU A 72 15.09 -13.22 -50.64
N ARG A 73 13.95 -13.86 -50.91
CA ARG A 73 12.98 -13.38 -51.92
C ARG A 73 12.13 -12.23 -51.41
N LEU A 74 11.83 -12.20 -50.11
CA LEU A 74 11.19 -11.03 -49.49
C LEU A 74 12.08 -9.79 -49.52
N ALA A 75 13.40 -9.96 -49.52
CA ALA A 75 14.37 -8.88 -49.62
C ALA A 75 14.53 -8.30 -51.03
N ASP A 76 14.04 -8.98 -52.08
CA ASP A 76 13.97 -8.43 -53.44
C ASP A 76 12.82 -7.43 -53.54
N ILE A 77 13.07 -6.21 -53.06
CA ILE A 77 12.08 -5.14 -52.98
C ILE A 77 11.44 -4.88 -54.37
N ASP A 78 12.23 -4.91 -55.45
CA ASP A 78 11.72 -4.64 -56.79
C ASP A 78 10.72 -5.72 -57.25
N GLU A 79 11.04 -7.00 -57.04
CA GLU A 79 10.11 -8.10 -57.30
C GLU A 79 8.82 -7.93 -56.47
N GLN A 80 8.94 -7.59 -55.19
CA GLN A 80 7.77 -7.49 -54.33
C GLN A 80 6.91 -6.26 -54.67
N LEU A 81 7.51 -5.13 -55.00
CA LEU A 81 6.79 -3.94 -55.47
C LEU A 81 6.09 -4.21 -56.80
N ALA A 82 6.70 -4.95 -57.72
CA ALA A 82 6.07 -5.36 -58.96
C ALA A 82 4.83 -6.24 -58.71
N ASN A 83 4.95 -7.21 -57.80
CA ASN A 83 3.82 -8.07 -57.39
C ASN A 83 2.71 -7.28 -56.70
N TYR A 84 3.06 -6.38 -55.77
CA TYR A 84 2.12 -5.51 -55.06
C TYR A 84 1.31 -4.65 -56.02
N ARG A 85 1.98 -4.00 -56.99
CA ARG A 85 1.32 -3.19 -58.04
C ARG A 85 0.42 -4.02 -58.95
N ARG A 86 0.77 -5.29 -59.22
CA ARG A 86 0.04 -6.16 -60.16
C ARG A 86 -1.23 -6.75 -59.57
N TYR A 87 -1.20 -7.19 -58.31
CA TYR A 87 -2.23 -8.09 -57.77
C TYR A 87 -3.17 -7.45 -56.73
N ALA A 88 -3.05 -6.15 -56.50
CA ALA A 88 -3.78 -5.37 -55.51
C ALA A 88 -3.57 -5.81 -54.05
N ASP A 89 -3.67 -4.84 -53.14
CA ASP A 89 -3.42 -5.02 -51.71
C ASP A 89 -4.73 -5.29 -50.93
N ARG A 90 -4.67 -6.23 -49.99
CA ARG A 90 -5.74 -6.59 -49.05
C ARG A 90 -5.85 -5.63 -47.86
N ARG A 91 -4.87 -4.74 -47.65
CA ARG A 91 -4.96 -3.68 -46.63
C ARG A 91 -6.07 -2.69 -46.94
N PHE A 92 -6.65 -2.14 -45.88
CA PHE A 92 -7.70 -1.12 -45.95
C PHE A 92 -7.14 0.23 -46.42
N TYR A 93 -5.91 0.55 -46.04
CA TYR A 93 -5.17 1.73 -46.48
C TYR A 93 -4.18 1.35 -47.59
N LYS A 94 -3.63 2.35 -48.30
CA LYS A 94 -2.62 2.20 -49.36
C LYS A 94 -1.34 2.96 -48.98
N GLY A 95 -0.24 2.69 -49.68
CA GLY A 95 1.10 3.13 -49.27
C GLY A 95 1.75 2.21 -48.22
N THR A 96 1.30 0.96 -48.18
CA THR A 96 1.61 -0.08 -47.20
C THR A 96 2.60 -1.12 -47.72
N GLU A 97 3.15 -0.94 -48.92
CA GLU A 97 4.03 -1.92 -49.56
C GLU A 97 5.20 -2.38 -48.68
N PHE A 98 5.84 -1.46 -47.96
CA PHE A 98 6.95 -1.78 -47.05
C PHE A 98 6.48 -2.33 -45.71
N ALA A 99 5.25 -1.99 -45.28
CA ALA A 99 4.62 -2.58 -44.10
C ALA A 99 4.32 -4.07 -44.33
N ASP A 100 3.82 -4.42 -45.52
CA ASP A 100 3.58 -5.80 -45.94
C ASP A 100 4.86 -6.63 -45.93
N LEU A 101 5.95 -6.07 -46.42
CA LEU A 101 7.26 -6.72 -46.42
C LEU A 101 7.78 -6.97 -45.03
N VAL A 102 7.81 -5.95 -44.17
CA VAL A 102 8.38 -6.09 -42.84
C VAL A 102 7.52 -6.98 -41.93
N GLU A 103 6.19 -6.95 -42.08
CA GLU A 103 5.28 -7.86 -41.38
C GLU A 103 5.48 -9.31 -41.85
N SER A 104 5.54 -9.55 -43.17
CA SER A 104 5.78 -10.88 -43.72
C SER A 104 7.14 -11.42 -43.30
N LEU A 105 8.18 -10.57 -43.28
CA LEU A 105 9.51 -10.93 -42.82
C LEU A 105 9.54 -11.31 -41.34
N ALA A 106 8.85 -10.55 -40.48
CA ALA A 106 8.72 -10.85 -39.06
C ALA A 106 8.01 -12.20 -38.84
N ALA A 107 6.88 -12.40 -39.52
CA ALA A 107 6.10 -13.64 -39.45
C ALA A 107 6.93 -14.85 -39.93
N ARG A 108 7.64 -14.69 -41.05
CA ARG A 108 8.48 -15.74 -41.62
C ARG A 108 9.60 -16.14 -40.68
N ARG A 109 10.31 -15.18 -40.09
CA ARG A 109 11.37 -15.44 -39.11
C ARG A 109 10.82 -16.12 -37.86
N ALA A 110 9.62 -15.76 -37.42
CA ALA A 110 8.98 -16.41 -36.28
C ALA A 110 8.70 -17.89 -36.57
N ALA A 111 8.14 -18.18 -37.75
CA ALA A 111 7.91 -19.56 -38.20
C ALA A 111 9.21 -20.36 -38.32
N GLU A 112 10.28 -19.76 -38.87
CA GLU A 112 11.61 -20.38 -38.97
C GLU A 112 12.23 -20.67 -37.60
N SER A 113 12.10 -19.76 -36.64
CA SER A 113 12.66 -19.92 -35.30
C SER A 113 12.01 -21.03 -34.48
N PHE A 114 10.77 -21.42 -34.79
CA PHE A 114 10.04 -22.48 -34.10
C PHE A 114 9.92 -23.78 -34.91
N ALA A 115 10.42 -23.79 -36.14
CA ALA A 115 10.34 -24.96 -37.02
C ALA A 115 11.08 -26.17 -36.43
N THR A 116 10.51 -27.36 -36.65
CA THR A 116 11.14 -28.64 -36.34
C THR A 116 11.32 -29.44 -37.64
N PRO A 117 12.08 -30.55 -37.63
CA PRO A 117 12.16 -31.44 -38.79
C PRO A 117 10.77 -31.91 -39.28
N GLU A 118 9.83 -32.15 -38.38
CA GLU A 118 8.47 -32.62 -38.65
C GLU A 118 7.53 -31.48 -39.09
N TYR A 119 7.73 -30.28 -38.55
CA TYR A 119 6.96 -29.07 -38.83
C TYR A 119 7.85 -27.98 -39.41
N PRO A 120 8.13 -28.00 -40.73
CA PRO A 120 8.92 -26.96 -41.37
C PRO A 120 8.20 -25.61 -41.32
N ALA A 121 8.96 -24.51 -41.41
CA ALA A 121 8.43 -23.15 -41.33
C ALA A 121 7.28 -22.85 -42.32
N SER A 122 7.24 -23.52 -43.47
CA SER A 122 6.13 -23.40 -44.45
C SER A 122 4.78 -23.94 -43.94
N ARG A 123 4.78 -24.73 -42.86
CA ARG A 123 3.58 -25.25 -42.19
C ARG A 123 3.21 -24.47 -40.92
N ILE A 124 3.97 -23.44 -40.57
CA ILE A 124 3.73 -22.63 -39.37
C ILE A 124 3.24 -21.27 -39.82
N HIS A 125 2.01 -20.94 -39.45
CA HIS A 125 1.53 -19.58 -39.55
C HIS A 125 1.97 -18.78 -38.33
N ALA A 126 2.40 -17.54 -38.53
CA ALA A 126 2.68 -16.59 -37.46
C ALA A 126 1.92 -15.28 -37.68
N ASN A 127 1.16 -14.87 -36.68
CA ASN A 127 0.59 -13.53 -36.60
C ASN A 127 1.39 -12.70 -35.59
N VAL A 128 1.98 -11.60 -36.06
CA VAL A 128 2.88 -10.72 -35.29
C VAL A 128 2.21 -9.42 -34.83
N GLN A 129 0.91 -9.27 -35.12
CA GLN A 129 0.16 -8.05 -34.83
C GLN A 129 -0.21 -7.82 -33.36
N PRO A 130 -0.41 -8.83 -32.48
CA PRO A 130 -0.84 -8.61 -31.11
C PRO A 130 0.04 -7.60 -30.35
N LEU A 131 -0.58 -6.60 -29.73
CA LEU A 131 0.11 -5.49 -29.08
C LEU A 131 1.00 -5.94 -27.91
N SER A 132 0.56 -6.97 -27.18
CA SER A 132 1.30 -7.59 -26.07
C SER A 132 0.72 -8.98 -25.77
N GLY A 133 1.28 -9.70 -24.80
CA GLY A 133 0.85 -11.07 -24.46
C GLY A 133 -0.62 -11.15 -24.02
N ALA A 134 -1.11 -10.16 -23.26
CA ALA A 134 -2.52 -10.13 -22.87
C ALA A 134 -3.46 -9.95 -24.07
N ALA A 135 -3.13 -9.07 -25.00
CA ALA A 135 -3.88 -8.90 -26.25
C ALA A 135 -3.85 -10.18 -27.10
N ALA A 136 -2.70 -10.87 -27.14
CA ALA A 136 -2.59 -12.14 -27.84
C ALA A 136 -3.53 -13.19 -27.24
N ASN A 137 -3.49 -13.41 -25.92
CA ASN A 137 -4.36 -14.39 -25.29
C ASN A 137 -5.84 -14.01 -25.46
N LEU A 138 -6.22 -12.75 -25.28
CA LEU A 138 -7.61 -12.30 -25.47
C LEU A 138 -8.12 -12.56 -26.89
N ALA A 139 -7.28 -12.41 -27.92
CA ALA A 139 -7.64 -12.78 -29.29
C ALA A 139 -7.82 -14.30 -29.45
N VAL A 140 -7.11 -15.13 -28.68
CA VAL A 140 -7.36 -16.59 -28.65
C VAL A 140 -8.70 -16.91 -27.97
N TYR A 141 -9.03 -16.24 -26.86
CA TYR A 141 -10.35 -16.38 -26.24
C TYR A 141 -11.45 -15.99 -27.23
N GLU A 142 -11.38 -14.80 -27.82
CA GLU A 142 -12.31 -14.33 -28.86
C GLU A 142 -12.43 -15.34 -30.02
N ALA A 143 -11.33 -15.96 -30.43
CA ALA A 143 -11.33 -16.89 -31.53
C ALA A 143 -12.04 -18.21 -31.19
N PHE A 144 -12.05 -18.68 -29.94
CA PHE A 144 -12.39 -20.08 -29.61
C PHE A 144 -13.38 -20.30 -28.45
N VAL A 145 -13.63 -19.30 -27.62
CA VAL A 145 -14.38 -19.42 -26.35
C VAL A 145 -15.48 -18.36 -26.28
N GLU A 146 -16.72 -18.81 -26.09
CA GLU A 146 -17.86 -17.93 -25.86
C GLU A 146 -17.98 -17.56 -24.37
N PRO A 147 -18.47 -16.35 -24.03
CA PRO A 147 -18.72 -15.97 -22.64
C PRO A 147 -19.57 -17.02 -21.89
N GLY A 148 -19.13 -17.37 -20.67
CA GLY A 148 -19.74 -18.43 -19.86
C GLY A 148 -19.21 -19.86 -20.12
N GLU A 149 -18.50 -20.11 -21.22
CA GLU A 149 -17.85 -21.41 -21.44
C GLU A 149 -16.68 -21.64 -20.47
N THR A 150 -16.34 -22.91 -20.28
CA THR A 150 -15.29 -23.33 -19.35
C THR A 150 -13.90 -23.21 -19.96
N VAL A 151 -12.97 -22.58 -19.25
CA VAL A 151 -11.54 -22.56 -19.59
C VAL A 151 -10.72 -23.07 -18.42
N MET A 152 -9.71 -23.89 -18.73
CA MET A 152 -8.83 -24.47 -17.73
C MET A 152 -7.41 -23.91 -17.84
N GLY A 153 -6.82 -23.47 -16.74
CA GLY A 153 -5.46 -22.90 -16.68
C GLY A 153 -4.82 -23.08 -15.31
N MET A 154 -3.52 -22.76 -15.19
CA MET A 154 -2.85 -22.86 -13.90
C MET A 154 -3.36 -21.79 -12.92
N ALA A 155 -3.54 -22.16 -11.65
CA ALA A 155 -3.90 -21.22 -10.59
C ALA A 155 -2.89 -20.05 -10.51
N LEU A 156 -3.40 -18.82 -10.37
CA LEU A 156 -2.55 -17.62 -10.27
C LEU A 156 -1.61 -17.67 -9.06
N THR A 157 -2.10 -18.18 -7.93
CA THR A 157 -1.34 -18.32 -6.67
C THR A 157 -0.15 -19.28 -6.80
N GLU A 158 -0.19 -20.20 -7.76
CA GLU A 158 0.82 -21.22 -7.99
C GLU A 158 1.63 -21.00 -9.28
N GLY A 159 1.51 -19.82 -9.90
CA GLY A 159 2.37 -19.43 -11.00
C GLY A 159 1.70 -19.35 -12.38
N GLY A 160 0.37 -19.45 -12.44
CA GLY A 160 -0.40 -19.03 -13.61
C GLY A 160 -0.27 -17.53 -13.90
N HIS A 161 -0.82 -17.09 -15.04
CA HIS A 161 -0.85 -15.68 -15.42
C HIS A 161 -2.25 -15.08 -15.23
N LEU A 162 -2.34 -13.76 -15.05
CA LEU A 162 -3.63 -13.05 -14.92
C LEU A 162 -4.61 -13.36 -16.06
N THR A 163 -4.10 -13.54 -17.28
CA THR A 163 -4.91 -13.79 -18.50
C THR A 163 -5.28 -15.26 -18.69
N HIS A 164 -4.98 -16.13 -17.72
CA HIS A 164 -5.37 -17.54 -17.73
C HIS A 164 -6.64 -17.80 -16.91
N GLY A 165 -7.39 -16.73 -16.58
CA GLY A 165 -8.64 -16.84 -15.84
C GLY A 165 -8.65 -16.24 -14.43
N SER A 166 -7.77 -15.29 -14.11
CA SER A 166 -7.84 -14.62 -12.80
C SER A 166 -9.15 -13.82 -12.67
N GLU A 167 -9.80 -13.91 -11.49
CA GLU A 167 -11.01 -13.15 -11.15
C GLU A 167 -10.85 -11.62 -11.29
N PHE A 168 -9.62 -11.11 -11.19
CA PHE A 168 -9.30 -9.70 -11.37
C PHE A 168 -9.22 -9.29 -12.85
N ASN A 169 -8.98 -10.25 -13.74
CA ASN A 169 -8.87 -10.04 -15.18
C ASN A 169 -10.21 -10.27 -15.89
N VAL A 170 -10.40 -9.67 -17.06
CA VAL A 170 -11.61 -9.87 -17.88
C VAL A 170 -11.86 -11.36 -18.21
N THR A 171 -10.80 -12.17 -18.31
CA THR A 171 -10.91 -13.62 -18.53
C THR A 171 -11.61 -14.34 -17.38
N GLY A 172 -11.25 -14.07 -16.12
CA GLY A 172 -11.96 -14.66 -14.98
C GLY A 172 -13.33 -14.06 -14.70
N LYS A 173 -13.62 -12.86 -15.23
CA LYS A 173 -14.94 -12.22 -15.12
C LYS A 173 -15.95 -12.72 -16.17
N ARG A 174 -15.48 -13.13 -17.36
CA ARG A 174 -16.36 -13.47 -18.49
C ARG A 174 -16.54 -14.97 -18.72
N TYR A 175 -15.59 -15.80 -18.30
CA TYR A 175 -15.59 -17.24 -18.57
C TYR A 175 -15.64 -18.03 -17.27
N ARG A 176 -16.11 -19.28 -17.33
CA ARG A 176 -16.07 -20.17 -16.18
C ARG A 176 -14.66 -20.75 -16.06
N ILE A 177 -13.91 -20.33 -15.05
CA ILE A 177 -12.52 -20.76 -14.89
C ILE A 177 -12.43 -21.95 -13.96
N VAL A 178 -11.72 -22.98 -14.41
CA VAL A 178 -11.27 -24.11 -13.59
C VAL A 178 -9.76 -24.04 -13.52
N SER A 179 -9.20 -24.01 -12.30
CA SER A 179 -7.75 -23.95 -12.14
C SER A 179 -7.17 -25.33 -11.84
N TYR A 180 -6.04 -25.66 -12.47
CA TYR A 180 -5.18 -26.75 -12.02
C TYR A 180 -3.96 -26.22 -11.26
N SER A 181 -3.33 -27.08 -10.48
CA SER A 181 -2.27 -26.76 -9.53
C SER A 181 -1.06 -27.69 -9.69
N VAL A 182 0.01 -27.43 -8.94
CA VAL A 182 1.10 -28.39 -8.78
C VAL A 182 0.74 -29.44 -7.72
N ASP A 183 1.38 -30.61 -7.80
CA ASP A 183 1.42 -31.56 -6.69
C ASP A 183 2.19 -30.92 -5.50
N PRO A 184 1.56 -30.79 -4.31
CA PRO A 184 2.18 -30.11 -3.18
C PRO A 184 3.45 -30.79 -2.64
N GLY A 185 3.63 -32.08 -2.86
CA GLY A 185 4.80 -32.84 -2.38
C GLY A 185 6.04 -32.65 -3.25
N THR A 186 5.85 -32.48 -4.55
CA THR A 186 6.93 -32.41 -5.55
C THR A 186 7.11 -31.01 -6.15
N GLY A 187 6.10 -30.14 -6.05
CA GLY A 187 6.10 -28.82 -6.69
C GLY A 187 6.07 -28.88 -8.22
N ARG A 188 5.62 -30.00 -8.80
CA ARG A 188 5.52 -30.22 -10.25
C ARG A 188 4.06 -30.36 -10.68
N LEU A 189 3.74 -30.10 -11.94
CA LEU A 189 2.40 -30.30 -12.48
C LEU A 189 1.94 -31.76 -12.31
N ASP A 190 0.74 -31.94 -11.77
CA ASP A 190 0.07 -33.23 -11.67
C ASP A 190 -0.81 -33.45 -12.90
N TYR A 191 -0.24 -34.09 -13.94
CA TYR A 191 -0.95 -34.32 -15.20
C TYR A 191 -2.16 -35.25 -15.05
N ASP A 192 -2.14 -36.17 -14.09
CA ASP A 192 -3.26 -37.08 -13.89
C ASP A 192 -4.44 -36.31 -13.30
N ARG A 193 -4.18 -35.46 -12.29
CA ARG A 193 -5.21 -34.57 -11.75
C ARG A 193 -5.71 -33.54 -12.77
N ILE A 194 -4.82 -33.01 -13.63
CA ILE A 194 -5.22 -32.13 -14.74
C ILE A 194 -6.17 -32.89 -15.69
N GLY A 195 -5.88 -34.16 -15.98
CA GLY A 195 -6.73 -35.04 -16.79
C GLY A 195 -8.12 -35.26 -16.19
N GLU A 196 -8.18 -35.59 -14.89
CA GLU A 196 -9.45 -35.75 -14.17
C GLU A 196 -10.31 -34.48 -14.21
N LEU A 197 -9.71 -33.31 -13.96
CA LEU A 197 -10.40 -32.03 -14.04
C LEU A 197 -10.91 -31.74 -15.46
N ALA A 198 -10.12 -32.05 -16.48
CA ALA A 198 -10.55 -31.89 -17.87
C ALA A 198 -11.78 -32.75 -18.16
N GLU A 199 -11.78 -34.02 -17.76
CA GLU A 199 -12.90 -34.94 -17.98
C GLU A 199 -14.18 -34.51 -17.24
N GLU A 200 -14.02 -34.05 -16.00
CA GLU A 200 -15.10 -33.57 -15.13
C GLU A 200 -15.77 -32.29 -15.68
N TYR A 201 -14.96 -31.30 -16.06
CA TYR A 201 -15.45 -29.96 -16.40
C TYR A 201 -15.58 -29.69 -17.90
N ARG A 202 -15.05 -30.57 -18.76
CA ARG A 202 -15.10 -30.51 -20.23
C ARG A 202 -14.77 -29.10 -20.77
N PRO A 203 -13.57 -28.57 -20.49
CA PRO A 203 -13.20 -27.20 -20.87
C PRO A 203 -13.18 -27.04 -22.39
N ARG A 204 -13.57 -25.85 -22.87
CA ARG A 204 -13.45 -25.48 -24.28
C ARG A 204 -11.98 -25.28 -24.68
N MET A 205 -11.18 -24.79 -23.75
CA MET A 205 -9.77 -24.51 -23.94
C MET A 205 -8.99 -24.87 -22.68
N ILE A 206 -7.84 -25.51 -22.87
CA ILE A 206 -6.84 -25.78 -21.84
C ILE A 206 -5.61 -24.93 -22.15
N ILE A 207 -5.12 -24.18 -21.15
CA ILE A 207 -3.96 -23.32 -21.27
C ILE A 207 -2.78 -23.97 -20.56
N GLY A 208 -1.77 -24.38 -21.30
CA GLY A 208 -0.46 -24.74 -20.77
C GLY A 208 0.49 -23.55 -20.85
N GLY A 209 0.58 -22.76 -19.79
CA GLY A 209 1.42 -21.57 -19.77
C GLY A 209 1.66 -21.04 -18.37
N PHE A 210 2.86 -20.50 -18.14
CA PHE A 210 3.35 -20.26 -16.79
C PHE A 210 4.14 -18.95 -16.65
N THR A 211 3.89 -18.23 -15.56
CA THR A 211 4.58 -17.00 -15.18
C THR A 211 5.57 -17.21 -14.03
N SER A 212 5.25 -18.11 -13.09
CA SER A 212 6.08 -18.38 -11.91
C SER A 212 6.15 -19.88 -11.60
N TYR A 213 6.52 -20.67 -12.62
CA TYR A 213 6.72 -22.12 -12.51
C TYR A 213 8.13 -22.46 -13.03
N PRO A 214 9.01 -23.07 -12.21
CA PRO A 214 10.42 -23.23 -12.55
C PRO A 214 10.75 -24.52 -13.30
N TRP A 215 9.75 -25.29 -13.73
CA TRP A 215 9.96 -26.59 -14.39
C TRP A 215 9.45 -26.61 -15.83
N LYS A 216 10.07 -27.43 -16.69
CA LYS A 216 9.59 -27.71 -18.04
C LYS A 216 8.28 -28.53 -18.03
N PRO A 217 7.30 -28.20 -18.89
CA PRO A 217 6.10 -28.98 -19.08
C PRO A 217 6.32 -30.17 -20.01
N ASP A 218 5.40 -31.11 -19.95
CA ASP A 218 5.25 -32.21 -20.89
C ASP A 218 4.10 -31.88 -21.86
N TRP A 219 4.48 -31.44 -23.07
CA TRP A 219 3.50 -31.06 -24.09
C TRP A 219 2.74 -32.26 -24.66
N ALA A 220 3.31 -33.46 -24.62
CA ALA A 220 2.63 -34.67 -25.07
C ALA A 220 1.48 -35.02 -24.12
N ARG A 221 1.72 -34.95 -22.81
CA ARG A 221 0.64 -35.14 -21.81
C ARG A 221 -0.44 -34.08 -21.91
N PHE A 222 -0.10 -32.81 -22.10
CA PHE A 222 -1.11 -31.77 -22.35
C PHE A 222 -1.94 -32.02 -23.61
N ARG A 223 -1.33 -32.48 -24.71
CA ARG A 223 -2.03 -32.86 -25.94
C ARG A 223 -3.00 -34.01 -25.69
N GLU A 224 -2.54 -35.08 -25.05
CA GLU A 224 -3.38 -36.24 -24.71
C GLU A 224 -4.62 -35.84 -23.91
N ILE A 225 -4.46 -34.98 -22.90
CA ILE A 225 -5.56 -34.47 -22.08
C ILE A 225 -6.50 -33.58 -22.90
N ALA A 226 -5.98 -32.69 -23.75
CA ALA A 226 -6.83 -31.85 -24.59
C ALA A 226 -7.64 -32.67 -25.60
N ASP A 227 -7.05 -33.72 -26.17
CA ASP A 227 -7.73 -34.64 -27.09
C ASP A 227 -8.84 -35.45 -26.44
N SER A 228 -8.65 -35.89 -25.17
CA SER A 228 -9.65 -36.72 -24.48
C SER A 228 -10.99 -36.00 -24.27
N VAL A 229 -10.99 -34.66 -24.27
CA VAL A 229 -12.19 -33.84 -24.08
C VAL A 229 -12.50 -32.91 -25.27
N GLY A 230 -11.68 -32.93 -26.31
CA GLY A 230 -11.86 -32.09 -27.51
C GLY A 230 -11.63 -30.59 -27.28
N ALA A 231 -10.74 -30.24 -26.35
CA ALA A 231 -10.39 -28.86 -26.03
C ALA A 231 -9.33 -28.28 -26.98
N ILE A 232 -9.36 -26.96 -27.19
CA ILE A 232 -8.23 -26.24 -27.79
C ILE A 232 -7.07 -26.20 -26.80
N LEU A 233 -5.88 -26.63 -27.19
CA LEU A 233 -4.66 -26.48 -26.40
C LEU A 233 -3.94 -25.18 -26.76
N LEU A 234 -3.96 -24.21 -25.85
CA LEU A 234 -3.16 -22.98 -25.91
C LEU A 234 -1.85 -23.16 -25.12
N ALA A 235 -0.71 -23.16 -25.81
CA ALA A 235 0.60 -23.07 -25.17
C ALA A 235 1.04 -21.60 -25.08
N ASP A 236 0.93 -20.99 -23.89
CA ASP A 236 1.46 -19.66 -23.63
C ASP A 236 2.91 -19.77 -23.12
N VAL A 237 3.85 -19.64 -24.05
CA VAL A 237 5.30 -19.77 -23.82
C VAL A 237 5.97 -18.39 -23.72
N ALA A 238 5.24 -17.38 -23.26
CA ALA A 238 5.73 -16.01 -23.17
C ALA A 238 7.05 -15.85 -22.41
N HIS A 239 7.26 -16.61 -21.34
CA HIS A 239 8.49 -16.61 -20.55
C HIS A 239 9.64 -17.37 -21.22
N THR A 240 9.35 -18.38 -22.03
CA THR A 240 10.34 -19.40 -22.46
C THR A 240 10.56 -19.43 -23.97
N ALA A 241 9.94 -18.52 -24.74
CA ALA A 241 10.11 -18.44 -26.20
C ALA A 241 11.58 -18.36 -26.64
N GLY A 242 12.41 -17.56 -25.97
CA GLY A 242 13.84 -17.51 -26.26
C GLY A 242 14.51 -18.86 -26.02
N MET A 243 14.16 -19.52 -24.92
CA MET A 243 14.71 -20.83 -24.55
C MET A 243 14.30 -21.96 -25.51
N ILE A 244 13.08 -21.90 -26.06
CA ILE A 244 12.61 -22.83 -27.09
C ILE A 244 13.47 -22.67 -28.35
N ILE A 245 13.66 -21.44 -28.83
CA ILE A 245 14.48 -21.15 -30.01
C ILE A 245 15.95 -21.55 -29.76
N GLY A 246 16.45 -21.34 -28.54
CA GLY A 246 17.79 -21.74 -28.13
C GLY A 246 17.98 -23.24 -27.88
N GLY A 247 16.91 -24.05 -27.99
CA GLY A 247 16.97 -25.51 -27.87
C GLY A 247 17.10 -26.04 -26.44
N VAL A 248 16.81 -25.24 -25.41
CA VAL A 248 16.93 -25.63 -23.99
C VAL A 248 15.58 -25.80 -23.28
N TYR A 249 14.46 -25.62 -23.98
CA TYR A 249 13.10 -25.81 -23.49
C TYR A 249 12.26 -26.55 -24.55
N PRO A 250 11.32 -27.43 -24.14
CA PRO A 250 10.55 -28.23 -25.10
C PRO A 250 9.67 -27.35 -26.01
N ASN A 251 9.69 -27.62 -27.31
CA ASN A 251 8.94 -26.89 -28.32
C ASN A 251 7.49 -27.42 -28.40
N PRO A 252 6.45 -26.57 -28.23
CA PRO A 252 5.05 -27.00 -28.29
C PRO A 252 4.52 -27.20 -29.73
N VAL A 253 5.28 -26.85 -30.77
CA VAL A 253 4.87 -27.05 -32.18
C VAL A 253 4.62 -28.54 -32.44
N GLY A 254 3.45 -28.84 -32.99
CA GLY A 254 2.99 -30.20 -33.25
C GLY A 254 2.17 -30.83 -32.12
N TYR A 255 2.11 -30.18 -30.96
CA TYR A 255 1.26 -30.55 -29.84
C TYR A 255 0.15 -29.51 -29.64
N ALA A 256 0.51 -28.24 -29.43
CA ALA A 256 -0.46 -27.18 -29.18
C ALA A 256 -1.20 -26.78 -30.47
N ASP A 257 -2.49 -26.50 -30.34
CA ASP A 257 -3.32 -25.96 -31.42
C ASP A 257 -2.95 -24.49 -31.69
N VAL A 258 -2.67 -23.75 -30.61
CA VAL A 258 -2.27 -22.34 -30.63
C VAL A 258 -1.07 -22.15 -29.71
N ILE A 259 -0.05 -21.42 -30.18
CA ILE A 259 1.11 -21.07 -29.37
C ILE A 259 1.18 -19.54 -29.29
N SER A 260 1.10 -18.96 -28.10
CA SER A 260 1.30 -17.53 -27.91
C SER A 260 2.62 -17.26 -27.17
N PHE A 261 3.30 -16.18 -27.52
CA PHE A 261 4.45 -15.72 -26.75
C PHE A 261 4.67 -14.21 -26.85
N THR A 262 5.19 -13.64 -25.76
CA THR A 262 5.71 -12.27 -25.75
C THR A 262 7.12 -12.19 -26.31
N THR A 263 7.45 -11.06 -26.94
CA THR A 263 8.74 -10.91 -27.63
C THR A 263 9.87 -10.31 -26.79
N HIS A 264 9.63 -9.89 -25.54
CA HIS A 264 10.57 -9.09 -24.73
C HIS A 264 11.19 -9.80 -23.52
N LYS A 265 10.78 -11.03 -23.20
CA LYS A 265 11.31 -11.78 -22.05
C LYS A 265 12.62 -12.48 -22.44
N THR A 266 12.73 -13.80 -22.30
CA THR A 266 13.91 -14.56 -22.74
C THR A 266 14.24 -14.38 -24.23
N LEU A 267 13.29 -13.95 -25.07
CA LEU A 267 13.54 -13.61 -26.47
C LEU A 267 14.35 -12.31 -26.66
N CYS A 268 14.40 -11.42 -25.66
CA CYS A 268 15.18 -10.19 -25.69
C CYS A 268 14.77 -9.18 -26.80
N GLY A 269 13.58 -9.30 -27.37
CA GLY A 269 13.05 -8.40 -28.40
C GLY A 269 12.27 -7.20 -27.85
N PRO A 270 11.49 -6.50 -28.69
CA PRO A 270 10.68 -5.36 -28.26
C PRO A 270 9.45 -5.84 -27.47
N ARG A 271 8.73 -4.94 -26.81
CA ARG A 271 7.40 -5.25 -26.27
C ARG A 271 6.42 -5.54 -27.41
N GLY A 272 5.74 -6.66 -27.32
CA GLY A 272 4.96 -7.26 -28.40
C GLY A 272 4.63 -8.72 -28.10
N ALA A 273 3.84 -9.34 -28.97
CA ALA A 273 3.55 -10.76 -28.94
C ALA A 273 3.33 -11.33 -30.34
N VAL A 274 3.47 -12.65 -30.44
CA VAL A 274 3.26 -13.44 -31.65
C VAL A 274 2.36 -14.61 -31.31
N ILE A 275 1.48 -14.98 -32.24
CA ILE A 275 0.67 -16.20 -32.15
C ILE A 275 1.03 -17.11 -33.33
N LEU A 276 1.33 -18.36 -33.04
CA LEU A 276 1.59 -19.40 -34.02
C LEU A 276 0.43 -20.40 -34.09
N ALA A 277 0.18 -20.90 -35.29
CA ALA A 277 -0.74 -22.02 -35.53
C ALA A 277 -0.27 -22.86 -36.71
N THR A 278 -0.43 -24.18 -36.64
CA THR A 278 -0.10 -25.11 -37.73
C THR A 278 -1.32 -25.47 -38.58
N ASP A 279 -2.54 -25.38 -38.05
CA ASP A 279 -3.78 -25.54 -38.82
C ASP A 279 -4.20 -24.21 -39.49
N PRO A 280 -4.30 -24.16 -40.83
CA PRO A 280 -4.76 -22.98 -41.56
C PRO A 280 -6.17 -22.47 -41.17
N LYS A 281 -7.06 -23.34 -40.67
CA LYS A 281 -8.39 -22.93 -40.19
C LYS A 281 -8.29 -22.17 -38.87
N ILE A 282 -7.46 -22.65 -37.95
CA ILE A 282 -7.17 -22.01 -36.66
C ILE A 282 -6.48 -20.66 -36.92
N ALA A 283 -5.46 -20.64 -37.77
CA ALA A 283 -4.76 -19.42 -38.20
C ALA A 283 -5.72 -18.31 -38.67
N ARG A 284 -6.67 -18.63 -39.57
CA ARG A 284 -7.64 -17.64 -40.08
C ARG A 284 -8.60 -17.11 -39.00
N ARG A 285 -8.99 -17.95 -38.03
CA ARG A 285 -9.83 -17.51 -36.90
C ARG A 285 -9.06 -16.52 -36.03
N ILE A 286 -7.80 -16.81 -35.75
CA ILE A 286 -6.92 -15.94 -34.97
C ILE A 286 -6.71 -14.59 -35.67
N ASP A 287 -6.41 -14.60 -36.97
CA ASP A 287 -6.28 -13.36 -37.75
C ASP A 287 -7.56 -12.50 -37.63
N THR A 288 -8.72 -13.12 -37.79
CA THR A 288 -10.03 -12.41 -37.71
C THR A 288 -10.29 -11.87 -36.30
N ALA A 289 -9.95 -12.64 -35.27
CA ALA A 289 -10.11 -12.24 -33.88
C ALA A 289 -9.18 -11.08 -33.50
N ILE A 290 -7.98 -11.02 -34.07
CA ILE A 290 -7.07 -9.88 -33.88
C ILE A 290 -7.59 -8.67 -34.64
N PHE A 291 -7.79 -8.79 -35.95
CA PHE A 291 -8.32 -7.74 -36.80
C PHE A 291 -9.35 -8.31 -37.79
N PRO A 292 -10.60 -7.79 -37.83
CA PRO A 292 -11.07 -6.57 -37.17
C PRO A 292 -11.59 -6.77 -35.72
N GLY A 293 -11.40 -7.94 -35.11
CA GLY A 293 -12.02 -8.27 -33.81
C GLY A 293 -11.60 -7.37 -32.64
N GLN A 294 -10.33 -7.42 -32.23
CA GLN A 294 -9.86 -6.81 -30.98
C GLN A 294 -8.95 -5.58 -31.18
N GLN A 295 -8.33 -5.42 -32.35
CA GLN A 295 -7.37 -4.35 -32.63
C GLN A 295 -7.73 -3.60 -33.93
N GLY A 296 -7.27 -2.35 -34.05
CA GLY A 296 -7.32 -1.55 -35.29
C GLY A 296 -5.96 -1.56 -36.02
N GLY A 297 -5.44 -0.38 -36.37
CA GLY A 297 -4.14 -0.21 -37.02
C GLY A 297 -2.96 -0.88 -36.29
N PRO A 298 -2.19 -1.77 -36.96
CA PRO A 298 -1.03 -2.42 -36.35
C PRO A 298 0.17 -1.47 -36.15
N HIS A 299 1.00 -1.75 -35.14
CA HIS A 299 2.26 -1.03 -34.92
C HIS A 299 3.37 -1.57 -35.85
N VAL A 300 3.56 -0.94 -37.01
CA VAL A 300 4.49 -1.47 -38.05
C VAL A 300 5.95 -1.44 -37.60
N ASN A 301 6.38 -0.41 -36.85
CA ASN A 301 7.72 -0.34 -36.27
C ASN A 301 8.02 -1.49 -35.29
N LYS A 302 7.00 -1.98 -34.59
CA LYS A 302 7.12 -3.18 -33.75
C LYS A 302 7.46 -4.40 -34.58
N PHE A 303 6.90 -4.55 -35.79
CA PHE A 303 7.22 -5.68 -36.68
C PHE A 303 8.65 -5.64 -37.14
N ALA A 304 9.15 -4.45 -37.50
CA ALA A 304 10.56 -4.25 -37.84
C ALA A 304 11.47 -4.70 -36.69
N ALA A 305 11.17 -4.27 -35.47
CA ALA A 305 11.91 -4.66 -34.27
C ALA A 305 11.81 -6.16 -33.96
N ILE A 306 10.63 -6.77 -34.12
CA ILE A 306 10.42 -8.23 -33.95
C ILE A 306 11.23 -9.01 -35.01
N ALA A 307 11.22 -8.57 -36.26
CA ALA A 307 11.99 -9.22 -37.33
C ALA A 307 13.49 -9.21 -37.01
N VAL A 308 14.03 -8.09 -36.50
CA VAL A 308 15.43 -8.00 -36.07
C VAL A 308 15.70 -8.94 -34.88
N ALA A 309 14.83 -8.92 -33.85
CA ALA A 309 15.00 -9.76 -32.67
C ALA A 309 15.03 -11.26 -33.04
N LEU A 310 14.11 -11.72 -33.89
CA LEU A 310 14.06 -13.11 -34.33
C LEU A 310 15.27 -13.49 -35.19
N LYS A 311 15.78 -12.57 -36.02
CA LYS A 311 17.02 -12.81 -36.77
C LYS A 311 18.22 -13.00 -35.85
N LEU A 312 18.31 -12.22 -34.77
CA LEU A 312 19.33 -12.40 -33.75
C LEU A 312 19.14 -13.71 -32.98
N ALA A 313 17.89 -14.10 -32.70
CA ALA A 313 17.57 -15.33 -32.00
C ALA A 313 17.96 -16.61 -32.78
N GLN A 314 18.06 -16.54 -34.12
CA GLN A 314 18.52 -17.64 -34.98
C GLN A 314 20.05 -17.86 -34.93
N ARG A 315 20.82 -17.01 -34.24
CA ARG A 315 22.27 -17.10 -34.21
C ARG A 315 22.77 -18.13 -33.17
N PRO A 316 23.89 -18.82 -33.40
CA PRO A 316 24.48 -19.76 -32.43
C PRO A 316 24.77 -19.12 -31.06
N GLU A 317 25.18 -17.84 -31.05
CA GLU A 317 25.48 -17.11 -29.82
C GLU A 317 24.24 -16.89 -28.95
N PHE A 318 23.04 -16.80 -29.56
CA PHE A 318 21.79 -16.73 -28.82
C PHE A 318 21.45 -18.07 -28.15
N ALA A 319 21.66 -19.19 -28.84
CA ALA A 319 21.47 -20.52 -28.23
C ALA A 319 22.42 -20.76 -27.05
N GLU A 320 23.68 -20.31 -27.16
CA GLU A 320 24.63 -20.30 -26.04
C GLU A 320 24.15 -19.42 -24.89
N LEU A 321 23.65 -18.21 -25.17
CA LEU A 321 23.06 -17.34 -24.15
C LEU A 321 21.93 -18.04 -23.39
N GLN A 322 21.00 -18.72 -24.07
CA GLN A 322 19.90 -19.43 -23.41
C GLN A 322 20.39 -20.59 -22.54
N ARG A 323 21.43 -21.34 -22.98
CA ARG A 323 22.07 -22.37 -22.15
C ARG A 323 22.66 -21.78 -20.86
N ARG A 324 23.39 -20.66 -20.97
CA ARG A 324 23.95 -19.96 -19.81
C ARG A 324 22.87 -19.41 -18.87
N ILE A 325 21.75 -18.92 -19.40
CA ILE A 325 20.62 -18.45 -18.59
C ILE A 325 20.12 -19.58 -17.67
N VAL A 326 19.90 -20.78 -18.22
CA VAL A 326 19.45 -21.95 -17.43
C VAL A 326 20.54 -22.44 -16.47
N ALA A 327 21.79 -22.49 -16.90
CA ALA A 327 22.91 -22.88 -16.04
C ALA A 327 23.07 -21.92 -14.84
N ASN A 328 23.01 -20.61 -15.08
CA ASN A 328 23.04 -19.60 -14.03
C ASN A 328 21.84 -19.73 -13.07
N ALA A 329 20.63 -19.98 -13.57
CA ALA A 329 19.46 -20.15 -12.71
C ALA A 329 19.59 -21.39 -11.81
N THR A 330 20.16 -22.47 -12.35
CA THR A 330 20.46 -23.69 -11.61
C THR A 330 21.53 -23.42 -10.54
N ALA A 331 22.63 -22.76 -10.90
CA ALA A 331 23.70 -22.40 -9.96
C ALA A 331 23.22 -21.47 -8.83
N LEU A 332 22.36 -20.51 -9.14
CA LEU A 332 21.71 -19.65 -8.13
C LEU A 332 20.83 -20.48 -7.18
N ALA A 333 20.02 -21.39 -7.72
CA ALA A 333 19.17 -22.27 -6.92
C ALA A 333 19.97 -23.20 -6.00
N GLU A 334 21.08 -23.77 -6.50
CA GLU A 334 22.00 -24.59 -5.72
C GLU A 334 22.69 -23.76 -4.62
N GLY A 335 23.26 -22.61 -4.98
CA GLY A 335 23.92 -21.72 -4.01
C GLY A 335 22.96 -21.25 -2.90
N LEU A 336 21.69 -20.99 -3.21
CA LEU A 336 20.69 -20.63 -2.19
C LEU A 336 20.44 -21.79 -1.23
N LYS A 337 20.32 -23.02 -1.73
CA LYS A 337 20.15 -24.22 -0.88
C LYS A 337 21.37 -24.49 -0.01
N GLU A 338 22.58 -24.33 -0.56
CA GLU A 338 23.84 -24.44 0.19
C GLU A 338 23.90 -23.43 1.34
N ASN A 339 23.30 -22.26 1.12
CA ASN A 339 23.11 -21.22 2.13
C ASN A 339 21.90 -21.44 3.05
N GLY A 340 21.22 -22.60 2.98
CA GLY A 340 20.08 -22.95 3.83
C GLY A 340 18.77 -22.22 3.48
N ILE A 341 18.64 -21.68 2.27
CA ILE A 341 17.40 -21.06 1.79
C ILE A 341 16.54 -22.10 1.06
N THR A 342 15.28 -22.20 1.45
CA THR A 342 14.31 -23.12 0.85
C THR A 342 13.73 -22.53 -0.44
N LEU A 343 13.52 -23.37 -1.45
CA LEU A 343 12.85 -22.99 -2.71
C LEU A 343 11.46 -23.60 -2.76
N ALA A 344 10.45 -22.81 -3.12
CA ALA A 344 9.04 -23.20 -3.06
C ALA A 344 8.69 -24.42 -3.92
N TYR A 345 9.43 -24.63 -5.02
CA TYR A 345 9.26 -25.77 -5.93
C TYR A 345 10.48 -26.71 -5.92
N GLY A 346 11.35 -26.58 -4.92
CA GLY A 346 12.52 -27.45 -4.74
C GLY A 346 13.66 -27.25 -5.73
N GLY A 347 13.53 -26.47 -6.81
CA GLY A 347 14.61 -26.26 -7.79
C GLY A 347 14.15 -25.55 -9.06
N THR A 348 14.93 -25.69 -10.13
CA THR A 348 14.60 -25.19 -11.47
C THR A 348 15.33 -25.98 -12.56
N ASP A 349 14.71 -26.09 -13.73
CA ASP A 349 15.36 -26.44 -15.00
C ASP A 349 15.09 -25.38 -16.09
N THR A 350 14.70 -24.18 -15.66
CA THR A 350 14.32 -23.03 -16.50
C THR A 350 15.19 -21.80 -16.18
N HIS A 351 14.74 -20.60 -16.57
CA HIS A 351 15.43 -19.33 -16.34
C HIS A 351 15.07 -18.65 -15.00
N LEU A 352 14.22 -19.29 -14.17
CA LEU A 352 13.70 -18.69 -12.94
C LEU A 352 13.64 -19.69 -11.78
N LEU A 353 13.59 -19.17 -10.56
CA LEU A 353 13.32 -19.90 -9.34
C LEU A 353 12.50 -19.04 -8.37
N VAL A 354 11.95 -19.67 -7.32
CA VAL A 354 11.14 -18.99 -6.30
C VAL A 354 11.64 -19.40 -4.92
N ILE A 355 12.11 -18.43 -4.14
CA ILE A 355 12.46 -18.60 -2.72
C ILE A 355 11.17 -18.69 -1.91
N ASP A 356 11.13 -19.63 -0.96
CA ASP A 356 10.10 -19.70 0.07
C ASP A 356 10.58 -18.98 1.34
N LEU A 357 9.92 -17.87 1.69
CA LEU A 357 10.25 -17.10 2.89
C LEU A 357 9.68 -17.72 4.17
N LYS A 358 8.76 -18.70 4.09
CA LYS A 358 8.24 -19.43 5.27
C LYS A 358 9.35 -20.23 5.95
N GLY A 359 10.34 -20.68 5.19
CA GLY A 359 11.51 -21.39 5.71
C GLY A 359 12.55 -20.50 6.40
N ILE A 360 12.36 -19.17 6.42
CA ILE A 360 13.26 -18.25 7.11
C ILE A 360 12.67 -17.98 8.50
N GLU A 361 13.31 -18.54 9.52
CA GLU A 361 12.94 -18.31 10.91
C GLU A 361 13.11 -16.84 11.29
N SER A 362 12.17 -16.33 12.07
CA SER A 362 12.18 -14.95 12.53
C SER A 362 12.27 -14.91 14.06
N GLU A 363 13.30 -14.24 14.57
CA GLU A 363 13.50 -14.00 16.00
C GLU A 363 12.41 -13.10 16.60
N THR A 364 11.68 -12.34 15.77
CA THR A 364 10.67 -11.38 16.23
C THR A 364 9.29 -12.00 16.44
N GLY A 365 9.09 -13.27 16.05
CA GLY A 365 7.79 -13.92 16.01
C GLY A 365 6.90 -13.50 14.84
N PHE A 366 7.27 -12.47 14.08
CA PHE A 366 6.55 -12.07 12.87
C PHE A 366 7.12 -12.76 11.64
N PRO A 367 6.28 -13.21 10.70
CA PRO A 367 6.74 -13.92 9.52
C PRO A 367 7.21 -12.95 8.42
N LEU A 368 8.31 -13.27 7.72
CA LEU A 368 8.85 -12.44 6.64
C LEU A 368 7.92 -12.44 5.41
N MET A 369 7.59 -11.26 4.90
CA MET A 369 6.71 -11.06 3.74
C MET A 369 7.52 -10.71 2.48
N GLY A 370 7.04 -11.14 1.31
CA GLY A 370 7.71 -10.89 0.04
C GLY A 370 7.85 -9.41 -0.32
N GLU A 371 6.90 -8.55 0.03
CA GLU A 371 7.00 -7.10 -0.23
C GLU A 371 8.23 -6.48 0.46
N ILE A 372 8.42 -6.80 1.74
CA ILE A 372 9.49 -6.25 2.56
C ILE A 372 10.84 -6.83 2.17
N ALA A 373 10.89 -8.14 1.92
CA ALA A 373 12.10 -8.80 1.42
C ALA A 373 12.55 -8.21 0.06
N ALA A 374 11.63 -8.06 -0.90
CA ALA A 374 11.94 -7.47 -2.21
C ALA A 374 12.42 -6.01 -2.09
N ARG A 375 11.80 -5.23 -1.20
CA ARG A 375 12.18 -3.83 -0.96
C ARG A 375 13.61 -3.70 -0.41
N ILE A 376 13.97 -4.51 0.59
CA ILE A 376 15.29 -4.44 1.21
C ILE A 376 16.38 -5.00 0.27
N LEU A 377 16.07 -6.04 -0.52
CA LEU A 377 16.94 -6.49 -1.60
C LEU A 377 17.18 -5.38 -2.65
N ASP A 378 16.15 -4.61 -3.02
CA ASP A 378 16.31 -3.49 -3.95
C ASP A 378 17.21 -2.37 -3.38
N LEU A 379 17.14 -2.12 -2.06
CA LEU A 379 18.08 -1.22 -1.38
C LEU A 379 19.51 -1.75 -1.39
N ALA A 380 19.70 -3.07 -1.36
CA ALA A 380 21.00 -3.72 -1.51
C ALA A 380 21.52 -3.71 -2.96
N GLY A 381 20.68 -3.31 -3.93
CA GLY A 381 21.02 -3.28 -5.35
C GLY A 381 20.57 -4.51 -6.15
N ILE A 382 19.70 -5.36 -5.58
CA ILE A 382 19.18 -6.58 -6.19
C ILE A 382 17.67 -6.40 -6.46
N VAL A 383 17.31 -6.24 -7.73
CA VAL A 383 15.92 -5.97 -8.13
C VAL A 383 15.19 -7.29 -8.37
N CYS A 384 14.14 -7.55 -7.60
CA CYS A 384 13.31 -8.75 -7.72
C CYS A 384 11.84 -8.43 -7.49
N ASN A 385 10.96 -9.44 -7.52
CA ASN A 385 9.55 -9.25 -7.22
C ASN A 385 9.05 -10.25 -6.16
N LYS A 386 8.15 -9.79 -5.29
CA LYS A 386 7.35 -10.69 -4.46
C LYS A 386 6.49 -11.60 -5.32
N ASN A 387 6.22 -12.81 -4.84
CA ASN A 387 5.40 -13.78 -5.54
C ASN A 387 4.63 -14.64 -4.53
N THR A 388 3.43 -15.08 -4.89
CA THR A 388 2.74 -16.13 -4.15
C THR A 388 3.43 -17.47 -4.37
N ILE A 389 3.28 -18.37 -3.40
CA ILE A 389 3.73 -19.76 -3.49
C ILE A 389 2.57 -20.70 -3.11
N PRO A 390 2.65 -22.01 -3.41
CA PRO A 390 1.62 -22.95 -2.97
C PRO A 390 1.30 -22.81 -1.48
N GLY A 391 -0.01 -22.78 -1.17
CA GLY A 391 -0.55 -22.55 0.17
C GLY A 391 -0.78 -21.09 0.56
N ASP A 392 -0.33 -20.10 -0.23
CA ASP A 392 -0.70 -18.70 -0.04
C ASP A 392 -2.15 -18.46 -0.52
N ARG A 393 -2.89 -17.62 0.21
CA ARG A 393 -4.32 -17.36 -0.08
C ARG A 393 -4.53 -16.20 -1.04
N SER A 394 -3.63 -15.23 -1.06
CA SER A 394 -3.79 -13.99 -1.83
C SER A 394 -2.43 -13.36 -2.18
N ALA A 395 -2.45 -12.37 -3.08
CA ALA A 395 -1.25 -11.58 -3.41
C ALA A 395 -0.79 -10.67 -2.24
N ALA A 396 -1.69 -10.32 -1.32
CA ALA A 396 -1.34 -9.61 -0.09
C ALA A 396 -0.54 -10.53 0.85
N ASP A 397 -0.85 -11.83 0.84
CA ASP A 397 -0.18 -12.87 1.62
C ASP A 397 1.06 -13.46 0.94
N ALA A 398 1.64 -12.80 -0.06
CA ALA A 398 2.76 -13.34 -0.83
C ALA A 398 4.00 -13.63 0.05
N ARG A 399 4.31 -14.93 0.23
CA ARG A 399 5.44 -15.44 1.02
C ARG A 399 6.64 -15.88 0.16
N GLY A 400 6.69 -15.52 -1.11
CA GLY A 400 7.79 -15.86 -2.00
C GLY A 400 8.53 -14.67 -2.60
N ILE A 401 9.77 -14.91 -3.02
CA ILE A 401 10.55 -14.01 -3.89
C ILE A 401 10.88 -14.76 -5.17
N ARG A 402 10.51 -14.18 -6.31
CA ARG A 402 10.80 -14.75 -7.63
C ARG A 402 12.05 -14.10 -8.21
N LEU A 403 12.99 -14.93 -8.65
CA LEU A 403 14.27 -14.54 -9.23
C LEU A 403 14.45 -15.19 -10.60
N GLY A 404 15.08 -14.49 -11.53
CA GLY A 404 15.43 -15.00 -12.84
C GLY A 404 16.72 -14.39 -13.38
N THR A 405 17.40 -15.14 -14.23
CA THR A 405 18.76 -14.85 -14.70
C THR A 405 18.91 -14.20 -16.09
N PRO A 406 17.88 -13.97 -16.94
CA PRO A 406 18.11 -13.43 -18.29
C PRO A 406 18.96 -12.16 -18.33
N TRP A 407 18.58 -11.14 -17.55
CA TRP A 407 19.28 -9.85 -17.55
C TRP A 407 20.72 -9.96 -17.05
N ALA A 408 20.93 -10.63 -15.92
CA ALA A 408 22.25 -10.85 -15.32
C ALA A 408 23.19 -11.59 -16.30
N THR A 409 22.71 -12.66 -16.94
CA THR A 409 23.50 -13.43 -17.92
C THR A 409 23.81 -12.60 -19.17
N GLN A 410 22.88 -11.77 -19.66
CA GLN A 410 23.12 -10.88 -20.82
C GLN A 410 24.25 -9.87 -20.56
N ARG A 411 24.45 -9.46 -19.30
CA ARG A 411 25.55 -8.58 -18.90
C ARG A 411 26.88 -9.30 -18.72
N GLY A 412 26.86 -10.63 -18.72
CA GLY A 412 28.06 -11.46 -18.68
C GLY A 412 28.26 -12.26 -17.40
N MET A 413 27.37 -12.15 -16.41
CA MET A 413 27.51 -12.89 -15.15
C MET A 413 27.53 -14.41 -15.37
N THR A 414 28.31 -15.11 -14.54
CA THR A 414 28.61 -16.54 -14.62
C THR A 414 27.95 -17.32 -13.47
N GLU A 415 28.05 -18.65 -13.50
CA GLU A 415 27.56 -19.54 -12.46
C GLU A 415 28.22 -19.25 -11.09
N ASP A 416 29.49 -18.86 -11.07
CA ASP A 416 30.20 -18.50 -9.84
C ASP A 416 29.69 -17.16 -9.27
N ASP A 417 29.43 -16.18 -10.15
CA ASP A 417 28.78 -14.93 -9.74
C ASP A 417 27.38 -15.18 -9.17
N MET A 418 26.65 -16.18 -9.70
CA MET A 418 25.33 -16.57 -9.16
C MET A 418 25.41 -17.22 -7.77
N ARG A 419 26.45 -18.01 -7.49
CA ARG A 419 26.67 -18.58 -6.15
C ARG A 419 27.05 -17.50 -5.13
N GLU A 420 27.88 -16.53 -5.53
CA GLU A 420 28.19 -15.37 -4.71
C GLU A 420 26.93 -14.52 -4.45
N LEU A 421 26.12 -14.26 -5.50
CA LEU A 421 24.84 -13.57 -5.36
C LEU A 421 23.87 -14.32 -4.43
N ALA A 422 23.86 -15.65 -4.45
CA ALA A 422 23.06 -16.46 -3.54
C ALA A 422 23.43 -16.22 -2.06
N SER A 423 24.73 -16.10 -1.77
CA SER A 423 25.24 -15.78 -0.43
C SER A 423 24.76 -14.40 0.02
N ILE A 424 24.87 -13.39 -0.85
CA ILE A 424 24.41 -12.02 -0.55
C ILE A 424 22.91 -12.00 -0.27
N ILE A 425 22.10 -12.65 -1.11
CA ILE A 425 20.64 -12.74 -0.93
C ILE A 425 20.32 -13.41 0.42
N SER A 426 20.98 -14.53 0.74
CA SER A 426 20.81 -15.24 2.02
C SER A 426 21.14 -14.34 3.21
N GLN A 427 22.28 -13.64 3.18
CA GLN A 427 22.69 -12.71 4.23
C GLN A 427 21.67 -11.60 4.44
N VAL A 428 21.19 -10.97 3.36
CA VAL A 428 20.17 -9.91 3.45
C VAL A 428 18.88 -10.48 4.06
N LEU A 429 18.35 -11.58 3.52
CA LEU A 429 17.07 -12.14 3.97
C LEU A 429 17.09 -12.56 5.45
N LYS A 430 18.19 -13.19 5.91
CA LYS A 430 18.37 -13.58 7.32
C LYS A 430 18.67 -12.40 8.25
N GLY A 431 19.20 -11.30 7.69
CA GLY A 431 19.44 -10.05 8.42
C GLY A 431 18.17 -9.25 8.68
N ILE A 432 17.09 -9.49 7.92
CA ILE A 432 15.82 -8.77 8.11
C ILE A 432 15.17 -9.20 9.44
N ARG A 433 14.71 -8.21 10.19
CA ARG A 433 13.89 -8.34 11.40
C ARG A 433 12.47 -7.85 11.06
N PRO A 434 11.54 -8.76 10.70
CA PRO A 434 10.20 -8.40 10.30
C PRO A 434 9.33 -8.02 11.52
N PHE A 435 8.31 -7.21 11.29
CA PHE A 435 7.24 -6.91 12.25
C PHE A 435 5.98 -6.51 11.49
N SER A 436 4.86 -6.33 12.18
CA SER A 436 3.63 -5.85 11.56
C SER A 436 2.85 -4.95 12.51
N TYR A 437 2.14 -3.97 11.96
CA TYR A 437 1.22 -3.14 12.72
C TYR A 437 -0.09 -2.92 11.95
N PRO A 438 -1.18 -2.54 12.64
CA PRO A 438 -2.48 -2.36 12.01
C PRO A 438 -2.50 -1.18 11.04
N GLY A 439 -3.00 -1.41 9.83
CA GLY A 439 -3.37 -0.39 8.84
C GLY A 439 -4.88 -0.31 8.65
N LEU A 440 -5.33 0.64 7.84
CA LEU A 440 -6.78 0.87 7.58
C LEU A 440 -7.48 -0.36 6.98
N ASN A 441 -6.78 -1.11 6.11
CA ASN A 441 -7.32 -2.23 5.37
C ASN A 441 -6.77 -3.59 5.84
N GLY A 442 -6.21 -3.66 7.05
CA GLY A 442 -5.57 -4.85 7.61
C GLY A 442 -4.13 -4.61 8.06
N GLU A 443 -3.44 -5.67 8.46
CA GLU A 443 -2.07 -5.59 8.95
C GLU A 443 -1.07 -5.19 7.84
N LEU A 444 -0.17 -4.29 8.19
CA LEU A 444 0.91 -3.83 7.33
C LEU A 444 2.21 -4.48 7.77
N SER A 445 2.70 -5.43 6.98
CA SER A 445 4.01 -6.02 7.21
C SER A 445 5.13 -5.01 6.95
N ARG A 446 6.14 -5.04 7.81
CA ARG A 446 7.37 -4.22 7.78
C ARG A 446 8.57 -5.08 8.14
N GLY A 447 9.75 -4.50 7.97
CA GLY A 447 10.99 -5.12 8.44
C GLY A 447 12.14 -4.13 8.36
N LYS A 448 13.14 -4.37 9.20
CA LYS A 448 14.37 -3.59 9.27
C LYS A 448 15.58 -4.50 9.16
N ILE A 449 16.73 -3.96 8.80
CA ILE A 449 18.01 -4.69 8.69
C ILE A 449 19.12 -3.88 9.37
N PRO A 450 20.14 -4.50 9.99
CA PRO A 450 21.31 -3.75 10.45
C PRO A 450 21.96 -2.98 9.30
N LEU A 451 22.37 -1.72 9.55
CA LEU A 451 23.01 -0.91 8.51
C LEU A 451 24.29 -1.58 8.00
N SER A 452 25.08 -2.19 8.89
CA SER A 452 26.29 -2.92 8.54
C SER A 452 26.03 -4.04 7.52
N THR A 453 25.00 -4.85 7.74
CA THR A 453 24.59 -5.92 6.83
C THR A 453 24.12 -5.38 5.48
N LEU A 454 23.35 -4.29 5.47
CA LEU A 454 22.89 -3.67 4.22
C LEU A 454 24.06 -3.09 3.40
N GLU A 455 25.00 -2.42 4.07
CA GLU A 455 26.16 -1.80 3.43
C GLU A 455 27.19 -2.81 2.94
N GLU A 456 27.35 -3.92 3.65
CA GLU A 456 28.12 -5.08 3.18
C GLU A 456 27.51 -5.65 1.89
N ALA A 457 26.22 -5.95 1.89
CA ALA A 457 25.53 -6.44 0.71
C ALA A 457 25.65 -5.47 -0.49
N ARG A 458 25.49 -4.16 -0.25
CA ARG A 458 25.69 -3.11 -1.28
C ARG A 458 27.11 -3.14 -1.86
N ARG A 459 28.13 -3.33 -1.02
CA ARG A 459 29.52 -3.40 -1.44
C ARG A 459 29.78 -4.64 -2.29
N GLU A 460 29.28 -5.79 -1.87
CA GLU A 460 29.43 -7.07 -2.59
C GLU A 460 28.70 -7.05 -3.93
N VAL A 461 27.46 -6.53 -3.97
CA VAL A 461 26.71 -6.31 -5.21
C VAL A 461 27.46 -5.40 -6.17
N ARG A 462 28.06 -4.30 -5.68
CA ARG A 462 28.92 -3.45 -6.51
C ARG A 462 30.16 -4.17 -7.02
N GLY A 463 30.76 -5.04 -6.20
CA GLY A 463 31.89 -5.88 -6.60
C GLY A 463 31.53 -6.83 -7.75
N LEU A 464 30.37 -7.48 -7.68
CA LEU A 464 29.83 -8.29 -8.77
C LEU A 464 29.59 -7.45 -10.04
N LEU A 465 28.97 -6.28 -9.88
CA LEU A 465 28.67 -5.38 -10.99
C LEU A 465 29.94 -4.84 -11.67
N ALA A 466 31.02 -4.58 -10.93
CA ALA A 466 32.29 -4.12 -11.47
C ALA A 466 32.94 -5.12 -12.45
N ARG A 467 32.71 -6.43 -12.26
CA ARG A 467 33.21 -7.49 -13.16
C ARG A 467 32.58 -7.43 -14.55
N VAL A 468 31.31 -7.00 -14.62
CA VAL A 468 30.52 -6.95 -15.86
C VAL A 468 30.38 -5.55 -16.44
N GLU A 469 30.59 -4.52 -15.62
CA GLU A 469 30.59 -3.09 -16.01
C GLU A 469 31.81 -2.37 -15.40
N PRO A 470 32.95 -2.34 -16.09
CA PRO A 470 34.19 -1.73 -15.58
C PRO A 470 34.10 -0.23 -15.23
N GLY A 471 32.98 0.44 -15.57
CA GLY A 471 32.73 1.85 -15.26
C GLY A 471 32.14 2.12 -13.86
N ILE A 472 31.62 1.09 -13.16
CA ILE A 472 30.90 1.27 -11.89
C ILE A 472 31.83 1.59 -10.71
N GLU A 473 33.09 1.14 -10.74
CA GLU A 473 34.08 1.48 -9.72
C GLU A 473 34.47 2.97 -9.71
N ARG A 474 34.16 3.73 -10.78
CA ARG A 474 34.64 5.11 -10.99
C ARG A 474 33.86 6.22 -10.27
N ARG A 475 33.19 5.95 -9.14
CA ARG A 475 33.03 7.03 -8.15
C ARG A 475 34.35 7.14 -7.40
N ARG A 476 35.27 7.94 -7.96
CA ARG A 476 36.43 8.41 -7.20
C ARG A 476 35.88 9.03 -5.92
N ASP A 477 36.29 8.49 -4.78
CA ASP A 477 36.26 9.25 -3.54
C ASP A 477 37.07 10.52 -3.83
N GLU A 478 36.38 11.63 -4.08
CA GLU A 478 37.03 12.86 -4.50
C GLU A 478 37.94 13.36 -3.38
N ILE A 479 39.09 13.82 -3.84
CA ILE A 479 40.22 14.29 -3.04
C ILE A 479 39.77 15.50 -2.23
N ARG A 480 40.16 15.51 -0.95
CA ARG A 480 40.09 16.62 0.02
C ARG A 480 40.32 17.97 -0.68
N ALA A 481 39.26 18.75 -0.93
CA ALA A 481 39.36 19.96 -1.76
C ALA A 481 39.72 21.22 -0.97
N ASP A 482 39.40 21.29 0.32
CA ASP A 482 39.38 22.56 1.07
C ASP A 482 40.37 22.63 2.26
N GLY A 483 40.99 21.51 2.64
CA GLY A 483 41.90 21.44 3.79
C GLY A 483 41.23 21.59 5.17
N SER A 484 39.90 21.70 5.25
CA SER A 484 39.15 22.01 6.49
C SER A 484 39.03 20.82 7.45
N GLY A 485 39.21 19.59 6.95
CA GLY A 485 39.01 18.36 7.73
C GLY A 485 37.54 17.98 7.93
N LEU A 486 36.61 18.78 7.39
CA LEU A 486 35.18 18.52 7.42
C LEU A 486 34.66 18.21 6.00
N ALA A 487 33.56 17.48 5.92
CA ALA A 487 32.72 17.35 4.75
C ALA A 487 31.34 17.98 5.03
N ALA A 488 30.66 18.43 3.98
CA ALA A 488 29.32 18.99 4.07
C ALA A 488 28.29 18.07 3.40
N LEU A 489 27.23 17.73 4.13
CA LEU A 489 26.06 17.04 3.63
C LEU A 489 24.87 17.99 3.69
N ARG A 490 24.08 18.10 2.62
CA ARG A 490 22.80 18.79 2.64
C ARG A 490 21.69 17.78 2.91
N VAL A 491 20.81 18.13 3.84
CA VAL A 491 19.64 17.33 4.24
C VAL A 491 18.38 18.14 3.95
N ARG A 492 17.59 17.72 2.96
CA ARG A 492 16.42 18.48 2.47
C ARG A 492 15.19 17.61 2.20
N GLY A 493 14.01 18.21 2.30
CA GLY A 493 12.73 17.52 2.09
C GLY A 493 11.78 17.79 3.25
N GLY A 494 10.47 17.60 3.04
CA GLY A 494 9.41 18.11 3.93
C GLY A 494 9.39 17.59 5.38
N ARG A 495 10.35 16.74 5.79
CA ARG A 495 10.50 16.20 7.16
C ARG A 495 11.96 16.19 7.64
N SER A 496 12.85 16.95 6.99
CA SER A 496 14.27 16.99 7.35
C SER A 496 14.49 17.50 8.77
N ARG A 497 13.70 18.49 9.22
CA ARG A 497 13.82 19.03 10.57
C ARG A 497 13.48 17.99 11.63
N ALA A 498 12.35 17.28 11.46
CA ALA A 498 11.93 16.22 12.35
C ALA A 498 12.91 15.03 12.35
N LEU A 499 13.40 14.62 11.18
CA LEU A 499 14.43 13.58 11.04
C LEU A 499 15.67 13.93 11.88
N LEU A 500 16.24 15.12 11.70
CA LEU A 500 17.45 15.54 12.40
C LEU A 500 17.20 15.73 13.90
N ASN A 501 16.02 16.20 14.28
CA ASN A 501 15.64 16.30 15.68
C ASN A 501 15.57 14.93 16.36
N GLU A 502 15.03 13.91 15.68
CA GLU A 502 14.93 12.57 16.26
C GLU A 502 16.24 11.78 16.14
N ALA A 503 17.10 12.10 15.16
CA ALA A 503 18.38 11.43 14.95
C ALA A 503 19.51 11.91 15.88
N THR A 504 19.41 13.11 16.45
CA THR A 504 20.46 13.75 17.27
C THR A 504 19.93 14.04 18.68
N PRO A 505 20.77 14.21 19.72
CA PRO A 505 20.30 14.54 21.07
C PRO A 505 19.94 16.02 21.28
N SER A 506 20.35 16.93 20.39
CA SER A 506 20.08 18.37 20.53
C SER A 506 18.67 18.75 20.09
N ASP A 507 18.15 19.90 20.54
CA ASP A 507 16.86 20.43 20.10
C ASP A 507 16.99 21.12 18.74
N ILE A 508 16.73 20.36 17.66
CA ILE A 508 16.77 20.88 16.29
C ILE A 508 15.45 21.57 15.92
N LEU A 509 14.34 21.28 16.61
CA LEU A 509 13.06 21.94 16.36
C LEU A 509 13.19 23.45 16.62
N SER A 510 13.86 23.82 17.70
CA SER A 510 14.09 25.22 18.09
C SER A 510 15.25 25.91 17.36
N LEU A 511 15.96 25.22 16.44
CA LEU A 511 17.11 25.80 15.73
C LEU A 511 16.65 26.84 14.67
N PRO A 512 16.96 28.14 14.84
CA PRO A 512 16.53 29.16 13.89
C PRO A 512 17.26 29.06 12.54
N ALA A 513 16.63 29.52 11.46
CA ALA A 513 17.29 29.66 10.17
C ALA A 513 18.53 30.57 10.27
N GLY A 514 19.60 30.23 9.54
CA GLY A 514 20.90 30.89 9.58
C GLY A 514 21.74 30.61 10.83
N LYS A 515 21.31 29.68 11.70
CA LYS A 515 22.04 29.24 12.89
C LYS A 515 22.45 27.78 12.79
N ALA A 516 23.50 27.44 13.53
CA ALA A 516 23.99 26.07 13.65
C ALA A 516 24.24 25.70 15.11
N CYS A 517 24.10 24.41 15.41
CA CYS A 517 24.43 23.82 16.71
C CYS A 517 25.32 22.59 16.53
N ARG A 518 26.22 22.38 17.50
CA ARG A 518 27.02 21.15 17.58
C ARG A 518 26.23 20.07 18.30
N THR A 519 26.28 18.85 17.78
CA THR A 519 25.55 17.70 18.32
C THR A 519 26.26 16.40 17.95
N TYR A 520 25.63 15.26 18.24
CA TYR A 520 26.17 13.93 18.04
C TYR A 520 25.18 13.02 17.30
N LEU A 521 25.71 11.98 16.66
CA LEU A 521 24.94 10.85 16.16
C LEU A 521 25.36 9.60 16.92
N PHE A 522 24.41 8.72 17.21
CA PHE A 522 24.62 7.44 17.87
C PHE A 522 24.04 6.29 17.02
N ASP A 523 24.64 5.12 17.13
CA ASP A 523 24.16 3.89 16.50
C ASP A 523 23.08 3.19 17.35
N GLU A 524 22.64 2.01 16.91
CA GLU A 524 21.59 1.26 17.58
C GLU A 524 21.97 0.73 18.98
N ASP A 525 23.26 0.68 19.30
CA ASP A 525 23.81 0.25 20.59
C ASP A 525 24.20 1.45 21.47
N GLY A 526 23.81 2.68 21.09
CA GLY A 526 24.11 3.90 21.84
C GLY A 526 25.58 4.30 21.80
N LYS A 527 26.34 3.83 20.80
CA LYS A 527 27.74 4.22 20.59
C LYS A 527 27.85 5.38 19.63
N GLY A 528 28.79 6.28 19.88
CA GLY A 528 28.99 7.46 19.04
C GLY A 528 29.34 7.07 17.60
N ILE A 529 28.65 7.67 16.63
CA ILE A 529 28.97 7.60 15.21
C ILE A 529 29.88 8.78 14.85
N SER A 530 29.48 9.99 15.23
CA SER A 530 30.25 11.20 14.93
C SER A 530 29.78 12.42 15.72
N ALA A 531 30.70 13.34 15.98
CA ALA A 531 30.38 14.71 16.38
C ALA A 531 30.12 15.55 15.13
N ILE A 532 28.96 16.19 15.03
CA ILE A 532 28.52 16.91 13.84
C ILE A 532 28.07 18.33 14.18
N THR A 533 28.04 19.20 13.17
CA THR A 533 27.38 20.50 13.26
C THR A 533 26.17 20.50 12.35
N VAL A 534 24.98 20.76 12.89
CA VAL A 534 23.73 20.90 12.13
C VAL A 534 23.40 22.36 12.02
N GLY A 535 23.27 22.88 10.80
CA GLY A 535 22.89 24.26 10.51
C GLY A 535 21.65 24.33 9.64
N ALA A 536 20.68 25.16 10.04
CA ALA A 536 19.46 25.38 9.29
C ALA A 536 19.68 26.50 8.27
N ILE A 537 19.51 26.20 6.97
CA ILE A 537 19.52 27.21 5.90
C ILE A 537 18.09 27.57 5.45
N GLY A 538 17.11 26.80 5.87
CA GLY A 538 15.68 27.06 5.75
C GLY A 538 14.88 26.19 6.70
N ASP A 539 13.56 26.16 6.54
CA ASP A 539 12.69 25.38 7.44
C ASP A 539 12.92 23.88 7.34
N GLU A 540 13.10 23.37 6.11
CA GLU A 540 13.24 21.95 5.76
C GLU A 540 14.52 21.67 4.96
N ASP A 541 15.53 22.51 5.15
CA ASP A 541 16.80 22.48 4.43
C ASP A 541 17.96 22.79 5.38
N PHE A 542 18.89 21.85 5.48
CA PHE A 542 19.94 21.85 6.48
C PHE A 542 21.29 21.48 5.87
N ILE A 543 22.35 22.01 6.46
CA ILE A 543 23.72 21.56 6.24
C ILE A 543 24.20 20.83 7.48
N VAL A 544 24.73 19.63 7.29
CA VAL A 544 25.39 18.81 8.31
C VAL A 544 26.87 18.78 7.99
N LEU A 545 27.68 19.43 8.83
CA LEU A 545 29.14 19.33 8.76
C LEU A 545 29.60 18.14 9.60
N VAL A 546 30.44 17.30 9.00
CA VAL A 546 30.91 16.04 9.57
C VAL A 546 32.43 15.93 9.41
N PRO A 547 33.18 15.38 10.38
CA PRO A 547 34.58 15.01 10.19
C PRO A 547 34.75 14.13 8.95
N TRP A 548 35.74 14.45 8.12
CA TRP A 548 35.91 13.82 6.80
C TRP A 548 35.99 12.29 6.88
N GLU A 549 36.69 11.77 7.89
CA GLU A 549 36.83 10.34 8.18
C GLU A 549 35.49 9.62 8.42
N ASN A 550 34.48 10.34 8.95
CA ASN A 550 33.18 9.82 9.31
C ASN A 550 32.10 10.06 8.24
N LYS A 551 32.39 10.87 7.21
CA LYS A 551 31.43 11.31 6.18
C LYS A 551 30.60 10.15 5.61
N LYS A 552 31.26 9.07 5.17
CA LYS A 552 30.58 7.93 4.54
C LYS A 552 29.61 7.25 5.50
N LEU A 553 29.99 7.10 6.77
CA LEU A 553 29.13 6.45 7.76
C LEU A 553 27.92 7.32 8.09
N VAL A 554 28.12 8.62 8.30
CA VAL A 554 27.03 9.58 8.57
C VAL A 554 26.06 9.69 7.39
N GLU A 555 26.57 9.78 6.16
CA GLU A 555 25.75 9.81 4.94
C GLU A 555 24.85 8.57 4.86
N LYS A 556 25.42 7.38 5.07
CA LYS A 556 24.70 6.10 5.04
C LYS A 556 23.71 5.97 6.19
N TRP A 557 24.08 6.41 7.39
CA TRP A 557 23.22 6.39 8.57
C TRP A 557 21.97 7.26 8.35
N LEU A 558 22.17 8.54 8.01
CA LEU A 558 21.05 9.47 7.77
C LEU A 558 20.19 9.03 6.59
N THR A 559 20.80 8.50 5.51
CA THR A 559 20.05 7.93 4.38
C THR A 559 19.23 6.72 4.81
N GLY A 560 19.81 5.79 5.57
CA GLY A 560 19.12 4.60 6.06
C GLY A 560 17.96 4.92 7.01
N LEU A 561 18.13 5.95 7.85
CA LEU A 561 17.06 6.48 8.70
C LEU A 561 15.93 7.11 7.85
N ALA A 562 16.27 7.92 6.87
CA ALA A 562 15.31 8.55 5.96
C ALA A 562 14.54 7.52 5.11
N ASP A 563 15.21 6.47 4.64
CA ASP A 563 14.60 5.34 3.93
C ASP A 563 13.68 4.54 4.87
N GLY A 564 14.07 4.41 6.15
CA GLY A 564 13.25 3.82 7.20
C GLY A 564 13.32 2.30 7.31
N TYR A 565 14.40 1.68 6.80
CA TYR A 565 14.59 0.22 6.79
C TYR A 565 15.80 -0.24 7.62
N ILE A 566 16.55 0.66 8.25
CA ILE A 566 17.64 0.26 9.14
C ILE A 566 17.15 0.09 10.58
N ILE A 567 17.83 -0.78 11.33
CA ILE A 567 17.70 -0.87 12.78
C ILE A 567 18.50 0.26 13.40
N PHE A 568 17.84 1.11 14.18
CA PHE A 568 18.44 2.16 14.99
C PHE A 568 18.08 2.05 16.48
N ASP A 569 17.21 1.10 16.80
CA ASP A 569 16.71 0.80 18.14
C ASP A 569 16.40 -0.71 18.15
N ARG A 570 17.20 -1.48 18.89
CA ARG A 570 17.10 -2.95 18.92
C ARG A 570 15.96 -3.43 19.82
N ASP A 571 15.65 -2.64 20.84
CA ASP A 571 14.62 -2.96 21.82
C ASP A 571 13.22 -2.64 21.30
N ASP A 572 13.12 -1.68 20.36
CA ASP A 572 11.87 -1.31 19.72
C ASP A 572 11.97 -1.22 18.18
N LEU A 573 11.72 -2.37 17.55
CA LEU A 573 11.69 -2.46 16.09
C LEU A 573 10.56 -1.64 15.44
N PHE A 574 9.50 -1.28 16.16
CA PHE A 574 8.37 -0.54 15.59
C PHE A 574 8.75 0.91 15.32
N ARG A 575 9.55 1.53 16.19
CA ARG A 575 9.93 2.95 16.09
C ARG A 575 10.47 3.29 14.71
N LYS A 576 10.04 4.41 14.15
CA LYS A 576 10.50 4.93 12.87
C LYS A 576 10.69 6.42 13.02
N VAL A 577 11.95 6.88 12.91
CA VAL A 577 12.21 8.31 12.84
C VAL A 577 11.55 8.91 11.60
N GLN A 578 11.18 10.19 11.69
CA GLN A 578 10.45 10.86 10.64
C GLN A 578 11.29 11.02 9.36
N GLY A 579 10.63 10.87 8.23
CA GLY A 579 11.17 10.95 6.88
C GLY A 579 10.00 10.93 5.88
N PRO A 580 10.21 11.15 4.58
CA PRO A 580 11.49 11.07 3.88
C PRO A 580 12.30 12.38 3.89
N ALA A 581 13.62 12.24 3.71
CA ALA A 581 14.56 13.33 3.44
C ALA A 581 15.61 12.85 2.42
N VAL A 582 16.19 13.80 1.69
CA VAL A 582 17.30 13.58 0.75
C VAL A 582 18.59 14.02 1.42
N ILE A 583 19.59 13.12 1.42
CA ILE A 583 20.93 13.38 1.90
C ILE A 583 21.84 13.44 0.68
N GLU A 584 22.51 14.56 0.46
CA GLU A 584 23.43 14.75 -0.66
C GLU A 584 24.73 15.43 -0.21
N GLU A 585 25.86 14.99 -0.73
CA GLU A 585 27.13 15.71 -0.55
C GLU A 585 27.09 17.02 -1.34
N ILE A 586 27.61 18.08 -0.74
CA ILE A 586 27.74 19.39 -1.38
C ILE A 586 29.20 19.86 -1.31
N ALA A 587 29.72 20.40 -2.41
CA ALA A 587 31.06 20.96 -2.45
C ALA A 587 31.11 22.25 -1.60
N ALA A 588 32.27 22.54 -1.02
CA ALA A 588 32.46 23.74 -0.20
C ALA A 588 32.13 25.05 -0.96
N ASP A 589 32.41 25.10 -2.27
CA ASP A 589 32.13 26.25 -3.13
C ASP A 589 30.62 26.47 -3.34
N ASP A 590 29.84 25.40 -3.31
CA ASP A 590 28.39 25.41 -3.48
C ASP A 590 27.63 25.68 -2.17
N LEU A 591 28.34 25.78 -1.03
CA LEU A 591 27.71 26.08 0.25
C LEU A 591 27.10 27.49 0.24
N PRO A 592 25.87 27.64 0.77
CA PRO A 592 25.26 28.93 1.01
C PRO A 592 26.16 29.84 1.85
N PRO A 593 26.14 31.17 1.64
CA PRO A 593 26.99 32.10 2.37
C PRO A 593 26.92 31.96 3.89
N GLU A 594 25.72 31.67 4.42
CA GLU A 594 25.46 31.44 5.85
C GLU A 594 26.21 30.21 6.40
N ALA A 595 26.34 29.17 5.58
CA ALA A 595 26.99 27.91 5.96
C ALA A 595 28.52 27.95 5.83
N ARG A 596 29.07 28.85 4.99
CA ARG A 596 30.52 28.99 4.82
C ARG A 596 31.22 29.35 6.13
N GLY A 597 30.59 30.20 6.95
CA GLY A 597 31.13 30.57 8.27
C GLY A 597 31.12 29.43 9.29
N TRP A 598 30.41 28.33 9.04
CA TRP A 598 30.42 27.15 9.89
C TRP A 598 31.60 26.22 9.60
N LEU A 599 32.26 26.34 8.44
CA LEU A 599 33.46 25.54 8.11
C LEU A 599 34.66 25.91 8.98
N ASP A 600 34.71 27.14 9.51
CA ASP A 600 35.77 27.59 10.41
C ASP A 600 35.71 26.92 11.79
N THR A 601 34.73 26.04 12.04
CA THR A 601 34.67 25.27 13.28
C THR A 601 35.75 24.19 13.31
N THR A 602 36.63 24.23 14.32
CA THR A 602 37.60 23.16 14.56
C THR A 602 36.89 21.82 14.76
N PRO A 603 37.29 20.74 14.05
CA PRO A 603 36.81 19.38 14.31
C PRO A 603 37.02 19.01 15.78
N GLU A 604 36.02 18.39 16.38
CA GLU A 604 36.07 17.96 17.78
C GLU A 604 36.80 16.62 17.94
N ALA A 605 37.13 16.24 19.19
CA ALA A 605 37.69 14.94 19.48
C ALA A 605 36.77 13.80 18.99
N GLU A 606 37.38 12.71 18.53
CA GLU A 606 36.67 11.56 18.00
C GLU A 606 35.83 10.89 19.09
N VAL A 607 34.51 10.80 18.87
CA VAL A 607 33.54 10.12 19.76
C VAL A 607 33.16 8.73 19.24
N THR A 608 33.77 8.29 18.14
CA THR A 608 33.43 7.04 17.46
C THR A 608 33.58 5.86 18.41
N GLY A 609 32.50 5.09 18.61
CA GLY A 609 32.47 3.94 19.51
C GLY A 609 32.33 4.27 21.00
N SER A 610 32.41 5.53 21.41
CA SER A 610 32.22 5.94 22.81
C SER A 610 30.77 5.72 23.24
N PRO A 611 30.50 5.17 24.44
CA PRO A 611 29.15 5.07 24.98
C PRO A 611 28.50 6.44 25.16
N ILE A 612 27.21 6.56 24.83
CA ILE A 612 26.45 7.82 24.94
C ILE A 612 26.52 8.47 26.33
N GLY A 613 26.55 7.66 27.40
CA GLY A 613 26.67 8.17 28.78
C GLY A 613 27.99 8.90 29.05
N GLU A 614 29.10 8.47 28.45
CA GLU A 614 30.39 9.15 28.58
C GLU A 614 30.42 10.48 27.82
N VAL A 615 29.83 10.49 26.61
CA VAL A 615 29.71 11.70 25.79
C VAL A 615 28.81 12.73 26.48
N LEU A 616 27.69 12.28 27.07
CA LEU A 616 26.79 13.10 27.86
C LEU A 616 27.50 13.73 29.07
N ALA A 617 28.30 12.95 29.81
CA ALA A 617 29.04 13.45 30.97
C ALA A 617 30.05 14.55 30.61
N GLY A 618 30.65 14.47 29.42
CA GLY A 618 31.59 15.48 28.92
C GLY A 618 30.92 16.74 28.36
N HIS A 619 29.77 16.60 27.70
CA HIS A 619 29.07 17.67 26.99
C HIS A 619 27.56 17.71 27.25
N PRO A 620 27.11 17.86 28.52
CA PRO A 620 25.69 17.84 28.86
C PRO A 620 24.90 18.97 28.19
N GLU A 621 25.54 20.08 27.85
CA GLU A 621 24.92 21.24 27.18
C GLU A 621 24.38 20.94 25.77
N ARG A 622 24.77 19.80 25.18
CA ARG A 622 24.36 19.40 23.81
C ARG A 622 23.22 18.40 23.80
N PHE A 623 22.78 17.95 24.98
CA PHE A 623 21.71 16.97 25.11
C PHE A 623 20.45 17.64 25.63
N ALA A 624 19.42 17.70 24.78
CA ALA A 624 18.08 18.04 25.19
C ALA A 624 17.39 16.78 25.74
N LEU A 625 17.83 16.30 26.92
CA LEU A 625 17.37 15.04 27.54
C LEU A 625 15.87 14.98 27.78
N GLU A 626 15.23 16.14 27.83
CA GLU A 626 13.81 16.28 28.13
C GLU A 626 12.95 16.22 26.87
N LYS A 627 13.51 16.18 25.65
CA LYS A 627 12.68 16.14 24.45
C LYS A 627 12.02 14.76 24.25
N PRO A 628 11.00 14.65 23.38
CA PRO A 628 10.22 13.42 23.22
C PRO A 628 11.01 12.18 22.79
N TYR A 629 11.99 12.34 21.89
CA TYR A 629 12.79 11.21 21.42
C TYR A 629 14.13 11.67 20.84
N PHE A 630 15.16 10.85 21.04
CA PHE A 630 16.34 10.81 20.18
C PHE A 630 16.94 9.40 20.16
N ILE A 631 17.65 9.07 19.08
CA ILE A 631 18.37 7.80 18.95
C ILE A 631 19.45 7.70 20.03
N GLY A 632 19.53 6.54 20.69
CA GLY A 632 20.50 6.25 21.74
C GLY A 632 20.02 6.54 23.17
N GLN A 633 18.88 7.24 23.36
CA GLN A 633 18.39 7.59 24.69
C GLN A 633 18.09 6.38 25.60
N GLY A 634 17.77 5.21 25.02
CA GLY A 634 17.51 3.98 25.79
C GLY A 634 18.74 3.41 26.49
N HIS A 635 19.93 3.90 26.13
CA HIS A 635 21.21 3.54 26.77
C HIS A 635 21.62 4.54 27.86
N LEU A 636 20.71 5.42 28.28
CA LEU A 636 20.91 6.39 29.36
C LEU A 636 19.98 6.08 30.53
N GLU A 637 20.44 6.38 31.76
CA GLU A 637 19.60 6.32 32.95
C GLU A 637 18.82 7.64 33.10
N LEU A 638 17.54 7.63 32.68
CA LEU A 638 16.68 8.81 32.62
C LEU A 638 15.42 8.68 33.49
N SER A 639 15.39 7.72 34.42
CA SER A 639 14.26 7.45 35.31
C SER A 639 14.14 8.38 36.52
N GLU A 640 15.03 9.37 36.64
CA GLU A 640 15.00 10.33 37.76
C GLU A 640 13.67 11.10 37.79
N GLU A 641 12.99 11.04 38.93
CA GLU A 641 11.72 11.73 39.14
C GLU A 641 11.85 13.24 38.94
N ASP A 642 10.78 13.86 38.42
CA ASP A 642 10.63 15.31 38.37
C ASP A 642 9.54 15.74 39.37
N PRO A 643 9.91 16.17 40.59
CA PRO A 643 8.93 16.52 41.63
C PRO A 643 8.10 17.76 41.29
N SER A 644 8.45 18.49 40.21
CA SER A 644 7.64 19.62 39.73
C SER A 644 6.41 19.18 38.95
N ARG A 645 6.28 17.88 38.66
CA ARG A 645 5.19 17.31 37.86
C ARG A 645 4.34 16.38 38.68
N THR A 646 3.07 16.34 38.33
CA THR A 646 2.08 15.48 39.00
C THR A 646 1.40 14.55 38.01
N ASP A 647 0.83 13.47 38.52
CA ASP A 647 -0.15 12.70 37.75
C ASP A 647 -1.36 13.56 37.42
N PHE A 648 -1.92 13.33 36.23
CA PHE A 648 -3.20 13.91 35.88
C PHE A 648 -4.32 13.17 36.59
N SER A 649 -5.20 13.93 37.25
CA SER A 649 -6.42 13.40 37.82
C SER A 649 -7.56 14.36 37.49
N TRP A 650 -8.70 13.79 37.15
CA TRP A 650 -9.89 14.55 36.78
C TRP A 650 -11.11 13.97 37.48
N SER A 651 -11.95 14.84 38.02
CA SER A 651 -13.26 14.50 38.55
C SER A 651 -14.30 15.35 37.84
N GLU A 652 -15.36 14.72 37.34
CA GLU A 652 -16.47 15.44 36.72
C GLU A 652 -17.25 16.24 37.78
N ASP A 653 -17.61 17.47 37.43
CA ASP A 653 -18.45 18.32 38.27
C ASP A 653 -19.90 18.21 37.78
N GLU A 654 -20.80 17.71 38.64
CA GLU A 654 -22.23 17.53 38.32
C GLU A 654 -22.96 18.88 38.35
N GLY A 655 -22.76 19.69 37.31
CA GLY A 655 -23.49 20.94 37.08
C GLY A 655 -24.86 20.77 36.42
N GLU A 656 -25.65 21.84 36.36
CA GLU A 656 -26.86 21.85 35.53
C GLU A 656 -26.51 21.69 34.03
N PRO A 657 -27.31 20.92 33.26
CA PRO A 657 -27.04 20.72 31.85
C PRO A 657 -27.03 22.03 31.05
N LYS A 658 -25.96 22.26 30.28
CA LYS A 658 -25.82 23.39 29.35
C LYS A 658 -26.76 23.25 28.15
N ARG A 659 -26.98 24.32 27.38
CA ARG A 659 -27.86 24.36 26.21
C ARG A 659 -27.13 24.86 24.97
N THR A 660 -27.34 24.21 23.83
CA THR A 660 -26.75 24.62 22.54
C THR A 660 -27.40 25.89 21.99
N ALA A 661 -26.73 26.56 21.05
CA ALA A 661 -27.28 27.73 20.34
C ALA A 661 -28.60 27.41 19.60
N LEU A 662 -28.80 26.14 19.22
CA LEU A 662 -29.99 25.66 18.50
C LEU A 662 -31.10 25.14 19.43
N HIS A 663 -30.91 25.16 20.76
CA HIS A 663 -31.85 24.59 21.73
C HIS A 663 -33.29 25.07 21.55
N ARG A 664 -33.48 26.38 21.32
CA ARG A 664 -34.81 26.95 21.08
C ARG A 664 -35.46 26.39 19.82
N ILE A 665 -34.72 26.22 18.73
CA ILE A 665 -35.20 25.65 17.48
C ILE A 665 -35.66 24.20 17.72
N HIS A 666 -34.90 23.42 18.48
CA HIS A 666 -35.27 22.04 18.81
C HIS A 666 -36.56 21.96 19.59
N LYS A 667 -36.75 22.86 20.56
CA LYS A 667 -38.00 22.97 21.32
C LYS A 667 -39.18 23.33 20.43
N ASP A 668 -39.00 24.29 19.51
CA ASP A 668 -40.04 24.71 18.56
C ASP A 668 -40.38 23.58 17.55
N LEU A 669 -39.42 22.71 17.23
CA LEU A 669 -39.61 21.50 16.42
C LEU A 669 -40.22 20.32 17.19
N GLY A 670 -40.47 20.46 18.49
CA GLY A 670 -41.08 19.41 19.33
C GLY A 670 -40.13 18.32 19.81
N ALA A 671 -38.82 18.60 19.89
CA ALA A 671 -37.84 17.65 20.42
C ALA A 671 -38.17 17.19 21.84
N ARG A 672 -37.97 15.90 22.10
CA ARG A 672 -37.80 15.39 23.47
C ARG A 672 -36.34 15.49 23.84
N PHE A 673 -36.05 16.00 25.03
CA PHE A 673 -34.68 16.19 25.50
C PHE A 673 -34.25 15.10 26.48
N ALA A 674 -32.95 14.84 26.53
CA ALA A 674 -32.29 14.03 27.54
C ALA A 674 -30.96 14.69 27.95
N PRO A 675 -30.52 14.52 29.20
CA PRO A 675 -29.17 14.89 29.59
C PRO A 675 -28.17 13.99 28.87
N PHE A 676 -27.14 14.60 28.27
CA PHE A 676 -26.06 13.90 27.59
C PHE A 676 -24.78 14.71 27.72
N ALA A 677 -23.74 14.14 28.33
CA ALA A 677 -22.42 14.79 28.47
C ALA A 677 -22.47 16.20 29.10
N GLY A 678 -23.35 16.44 30.07
CA GLY A 678 -23.53 17.77 30.68
C GLY A 678 -24.33 18.77 29.82
N TRP A 679 -24.99 18.32 28.75
CA TRP A 679 -25.85 19.13 27.88
C TRP A 679 -27.28 18.60 27.83
N GLU A 680 -28.25 19.50 27.65
CA GLU A 680 -29.65 19.18 27.35
C GLU A 680 -29.82 19.02 25.82
N MET A 681 -29.80 17.79 25.33
CA MET A 681 -29.77 17.48 23.90
C MET A 681 -31.05 16.79 23.41
N PRO A 682 -31.44 16.98 22.13
CA PRO A 682 -32.56 16.24 21.52
C PRO A 682 -32.30 14.74 21.53
N LEU A 683 -33.16 13.97 22.19
CA LEU A 683 -33.16 12.51 22.14
C LEU A 683 -33.80 12.00 20.83
N TRP A 684 -34.94 12.60 20.46
CA TRP A 684 -35.66 12.44 19.19
C TRP A 684 -36.74 13.54 19.05
N TYR A 685 -37.24 13.75 17.84
CA TYR A 685 -38.35 14.67 17.50
C TYR A 685 -39.66 13.91 17.25
N GLY A 686 -39.57 12.72 16.66
CA GLY A 686 -40.73 11.85 16.41
C GLY A 686 -40.56 10.47 17.01
N SER A 687 -39.70 9.66 16.38
CA SER A 687 -39.26 8.37 16.90
C SER A 687 -37.86 8.07 16.41
N ALA A 688 -37.06 7.41 17.26
CA ALA A 688 -35.70 7.00 16.92
C ALA A 688 -35.62 6.20 15.60
N LEU A 689 -36.62 5.33 15.35
CA LEU A 689 -36.65 4.49 14.15
C LEU A 689 -36.96 5.29 12.87
N ALA A 690 -37.82 6.31 12.94
CA ALA A 690 -38.09 7.17 11.79
C ALA A 690 -36.87 7.99 11.41
N GLU A 691 -36.18 8.55 12.41
CA GLU A 691 -34.94 9.32 12.23
C GLU A 691 -33.80 8.44 11.72
N HIS A 692 -33.63 7.25 12.29
CA HIS A 692 -32.70 6.23 11.78
C HIS A 692 -32.95 5.95 10.29
N ARG A 693 -34.21 5.70 9.90
CA ARG A 693 -34.57 5.43 8.49
C ARG A 693 -34.31 6.63 7.58
N ALA A 694 -34.46 7.86 8.08
CA ALA A 694 -34.12 9.06 7.32
C ALA A 694 -32.62 9.11 7.02
N VAL A 695 -31.75 8.84 7.99
CA VAL A 695 -30.30 8.75 7.76
C VAL A 695 -29.95 7.70 6.70
N ARG A 696 -30.65 6.55 6.71
CA ARG A 696 -30.40 5.45 5.75
C ARG A 696 -30.92 5.69 4.33
N ARG A 697 -32.01 6.44 4.18
CA ARG A 697 -32.75 6.55 2.91
C ARG A 697 -32.74 7.94 2.29
N ALA A 698 -32.46 8.96 3.10
CA ALA A 698 -32.48 10.35 2.71
C ALA A 698 -31.33 11.08 3.44
N THR A 699 -31.65 11.90 4.44
CA THR A 699 -30.67 12.64 5.24
C THR A 699 -31.18 12.85 6.67
N GLY A 700 -30.29 12.66 7.66
CA GLY A 700 -30.48 13.13 9.02
C GLY A 700 -29.65 14.37 9.31
N LEU A 701 -30.25 15.35 9.99
CA LEU A 701 -29.60 16.58 10.42
C LEU A 701 -29.44 16.56 11.95
N PHE A 702 -28.21 16.67 12.43
CA PHE A 702 -27.85 16.53 13.85
C PHE A 702 -27.21 17.81 14.39
N ASP A 703 -27.60 18.19 15.61
CA ASP A 703 -26.94 19.25 16.38
C ASP A 703 -25.78 18.65 17.17
N LEU A 704 -24.55 19.02 16.78
CA LEU A 704 -23.31 18.65 17.45
C LEU A 704 -22.66 19.83 18.16
N GLY A 705 -23.38 20.93 18.39
CA GLY A 705 -22.89 22.12 19.09
C GLY A 705 -22.55 21.92 20.58
N HIS A 706 -22.60 20.68 21.06
CA HIS A 706 -22.12 20.25 22.37
C HIS A 706 -20.66 19.75 22.33
N MET A 707 -20.09 19.44 21.16
CA MET A 707 -18.69 19.03 20.99
C MET A 707 -17.73 20.19 21.28
N GLY A 708 -16.54 19.87 21.80
CA GLY A 708 -15.49 20.87 22.03
C GLY A 708 -14.69 21.13 20.76
N VAL A 709 -14.30 22.38 20.52
CA VAL A 709 -13.60 22.82 19.30
C VAL A 709 -12.39 23.68 19.66
N PHE A 710 -11.21 23.09 19.61
CA PHE A 710 -9.96 23.74 19.97
C PHE A 710 -9.13 24.08 18.73
N GLN A 711 -8.50 25.25 18.74
CA GLN A 711 -7.47 25.60 17.75
C GLN A 711 -6.09 25.49 18.39
N ILE A 712 -5.20 24.73 17.75
CA ILE A 712 -3.80 24.60 18.12
C ILE A 712 -2.97 25.36 17.09
N GLU A 713 -2.25 26.40 17.53
CA GLU A 713 -1.55 27.32 16.64
C GLU A 713 -0.10 27.59 17.06
N GLY A 714 0.76 27.79 16.06
CA GLY A 714 2.19 28.09 16.18
C GLY A 714 3.08 27.10 15.41
N ASP A 715 4.36 27.46 15.22
CA ASP A 715 5.32 26.66 14.43
C ASP A 715 5.51 25.22 14.96
N GLY A 716 5.29 25.01 16.27
CA GLY A 716 5.35 23.69 16.92
C GLY A 716 4.04 22.90 16.91
N ALA A 717 2.96 23.39 16.30
CA ALA A 717 1.63 22.77 16.39
C ALA A 717 1.63 21.30 15.94
N ALA A 718 2.31 20.98 14.83
CA ALA A 718 2.41 19.62 14.33
C ALA A 718 3.14 18.69 15.33
N GLU A 719 4.24 19.15 15.93
CA GLU A 719 5.02 18.33 16.87
C GLU A 719 4.33 18.18 18.22
N PHE A 720 3.66 19.22 18.70
CA PHE A 720 2.78 19.10 19.87
C PHE A 720 1.71 18.03 19.64
N LEU A 721 1.01 18.09 18.51
CA LEU A 721 -0.02 17.10 18.14
C LEU A 721 0.57 15.70 17.92
N ASN A 722 1.79 15.59 17.37
CA ASN A 722 2.50 14.32 17.27
C ASN A 722 2.86 13.74 18.65
N VAL A 723 2.96 14.53 19.71
CA VAL A 723 3.20 13.97 21.04
C VAL A 723 1.89 13.59 21.73
N VAL A 724 0.90 14.48 21.75
CA VAL A 724 -0.34 14.28 22.52
C VAL A 724 -1.33 13.32 21.84
N THR A 725 -1.24 13.14 20.53
CA THR A 725 -2.13 12.22 19.79
C THR A 725 -1.41 10.94 19.33
N SER A 726 -2.16 9.87 19.17
CA SER A 726 -1.66 8.58 18.66
C SER A 726 -1.31 8.54 17.17
N ASN A 727 -1.58 9.62 16.42
CA ASN A 727 -1.44 9.67 14.95
C ASN A 727 -0.49 10.80 14.51
N TYR A 728 -0.03 10.81 13.26
CA TYR A 728 0.92 11.82 12.77
C TYR A 728 0.18 13.04 12.22
N ALA A 729 0.05 14.11 13.01
CA ALA A 729 -0.57 15.35 12.55
C ALA A 729 0.24 16.02 11.42
N GLY A 730 1.57 15.92 11.48
CA GLY A 730 2.46 16.45 10.44
C GLY A 730 2.38 15.71 9.09
N TRP A 731 1.58 14.66 8.96
CA TRP A 731 1.35 13.95 7.70
C TRP A 731 0.11 14.44 6.95
N LEU A 732 -0.76 15.20 7.61
CA LEU A 732 -1.87 15.86 6.94
C LEU A 732 -1.34 16.93 6.00
N GLU A 733 -1.98 17.10 4.86
CA GLU A 733 -1.87 18.31 4.04
C GLU A 733 -2.96 19.32 4.42
N ASP A 734 -2.84 20.56 3.96
CA ASP A 734 -3.85 21.60 4.19
C ASP A 734 -5.19 21.16 3.56
N GLY A 735 -6.28 21.21 4.33
CA GLY A 735 -7.59 20.71 3.92
C GLY A 735 -7.86 19.25 4.28
N GLN A 736 -6.94 18.56 4.96
CA GLN A 736 -7.13 17.17 5.39
C GLN A 736 -7.39 17.05 6.90
N SER A 737 -8.03 15.95 7.29
CA SER A 737 -8.26 15.59 8.68
C SER A 737 -7.96 14.13 8.98
N GLN A 738 -7.83 13.81 10.26
CA GLN A 738 -7.64 12.44 10.72
C GLN A 738 -8.27 12.22 12.09
N TYR A 739 -8.62 10.96 12.34
CA TYR A 739 -8.98 10.46 13.65
C TYR A 739 -7.72 10.05 14.44
N ALA A 740 -7.72 10.30 15.74
CA ALA A 740 -6.61 9.98 16.66
C ALA A 740 -7.10 9.81 18.09
N TYR A 741 -6.22 9.33 18.98
CA TYR A 741 -6.52 9.18 20.41
C TYR A 741 -5.61 10.04 21.27
N LEU A 742 -6.16 10.54 22.37
CA LEU A 742 -5.42 11.06 23.51
C LEU A 742 -5.27 9.93 24.54
N PHE A 743 -4.05 9.73 25.02
CA PHE A 743 -3.73 8.74 26.05
C PHE A 743 -3.10 9.42 27.26
N ASP A 744 -3.27 8.81 28.43
CA ASP A 744 -2.44 9.11 29.59
C ASP A 744 -1.13 8.28 29.56
N PRO A 745 -0.16 8.53 30.46
CA PRO A 745 1.11 7.80 30.49
C PRO A 745 0.98 6.30 30.73
N ASP A 746 -0.14 5.85 31.31
CA ASP A 746 -0.42 4.46 31.64
C ASP A 746 -1.19 3.74 30.50
N GLY A 747 -1.37 4.42 29.36
CA GLY A 747 -2.03 3.86 28.17
C GLY A 747 -3.55 3.86 28.23
N ASN A 748 -4.17 4.52 29.22
CA ASN A 748 -5.62 4.67 29.25
C ASN A 748 -6.06 5.75 28.26
N VAL A 749 -7.17 5.49 27.57
CA VAL A 749 -7.74 6.44 26.61
C VAL A 749 -8.40 7.60 27.35
N ILE A 750 -7.86 8.80 27.19
CA ILE A 750 -8.46 10.04 27.70
C ILE A 750 -9.64 10.43 26.81
N ASP A 751 -9.43 10.49 25.51
CA ASP A 751 -10.45 10.79 24.50
C ASP A 751 -10.07 10.27 23.10
N ASP A 752 -11.05 10.18 22.21
CA ASP A 752 -10.85 10.10 20.77
C ASP A 752 -11.19 11.43 20.08
N VAL A 753 -10.37 11.85 19.13
CA VAL A 753 -10.42 13.20 18.57
C VAL A 753 -10.31 13.21 17.05
N MET A 754 -10.87 14.26 16.44
CA MET A 754 -10.63 14.60 15.03
C MET A 754 -9.69 15.79 14.94
N VAL A 755 -8.60 15.66 14.18
CA VAL A 755 -7.61 16.72 13.94
C VAL A 755 -7.67 17.15 12.48
N TYR A 756 -7.88 18.44 12.22
CA TYR A 756 -7.95 19.04 10.89
C TYR A 756 -6.77 20.00 10.69
N ARG A 757 -6.05 19.87 9.57
CA ARG A 757 -4.97 20.79 9.21
C ARG A 757 -5.49 21.91 8.33
N ARG A 758 -5.57 23.13 8.87
CA ARG A 758 -6.00 24.34 8.15
C ARG A 758 -4.84 25.04 7.44
N SER A 759 -3.70 25.08 8.09
CA SER A 759 -2.41 25.48 7.53
C SER A 759 -1.29 24.76 8.30
N ARG A 760 -0.06 24.84 7.81
CA ARG A 760 1.13 24.24 8.46
C ARG A 760 1.23 24.52 9.97
N ASP A 761 0.83 25.71 10.40
CA ASP A 761 0.93 26.24 11.76
C ASP A 761 -0.42 26.32 12.49
N ARG A 762 -1.53 25.84 11.90
CA ARG A 762 -2.88 25.93 12.49
C ARG A 762 -3.69 24.68 12.26
N TYR A 763 -4.10 24.08 13.37
CA TYR A 763 -4.90 22.87 13.41
C TYR A 763 -6.18 23.11 14.21
N LEU A 764 -7.26 22.46 13.79
CA LEU A 764 -8.49 22.33 14.56
C LEU A 764 -8.49 20.95 15.21
N MET A 765 -8.82 20.86 16.49
CA MET A 765 -9.08 19.59 17.18
C MET A 765 -10.52 19.61 17.69
N VAL A 766 -11.27 18.58 17.34
CA VAL A 766 -12.63 18.37 17.81
C VAL A 766 -12.61 17.22 18.79
N VAL A 767 -13.09 17.48 20.01
CA VAL A 767 -13.08 16.56 21.15
C VAL A 767 -14.51 16.19 21.55
N ASN A 768 -14.67 15.04 22.20
CA ASN A 768 -15.99 14.60 22.66
C ASN A 768 -16.55 15.55 23.72
N ALA A 769 -17.85 15.83 23.63
CA ALA A 769 -18.55 16.72 24.56
C ALA A 769 -18.40 16.33 26.04
N ALA A 770 -18.35 15.02 26.34
CA ALA A 770 -18.20 14.53 27.72
C ALA A 770 -16.82 14.85 28.31
N ASN A 771 -15.83 15.06 27.43
CA ASN A 771 -14.43 15.20 27.80
C ASN A 771 -13.91 16.63 27.60
N GLU A 772 -14.68 17.55 27.03
CA GLU A 772 -14.27 18.93 26.69
C GLU A 772 -13.42 19.61 27.79
N ALA A 773 -13.92 19.67 29.03
CA ALA A 773 -13.20 20.31 30.14
C ALA A 773 -11.96 19.52 30.60
N LYS A 774 -12.05 18.18 30.57
CA LYS A 774 -10.94 17.27 30.89
C LYS A 774 -9.81 17.41 29.87
N ASP A 775 -10.14 17.43 28.58
CA ASP A 775 -9.19 17.53 27.48
C ASP A 775 -8.57 18.92 27.43
N TRP A 776 -9.35 19.96 27.71
CA TRP A 776 -8.84 21.32 27.85
C TRP A 776 -7.76 21.41 28.94
N GLU A 777 -8.04 20.89 30.14
CA GLU A 777 -7.08 20.91 31.25
C GLU A 777 -5.87 20.00 30.95
N TRP A 778 -6.09 18.82 30.39
CA TRP A 778 -5.03 17.91 29.99
C TRP A 778 -4.08 18.54 28.96
N LEU A 779 -4.61 19.05 27.85
CA LEU A 779 -3.82 19.64 26.77
C LEU A 779 -3.05 20.88 27.23
N ASN A 780 -3.69 21.78 27.99
CA ASN A 780 -3.01 22.96 28.53
C ASN A 780 -1.97 22.56 29.58
N GLY A 781 -2.29 21.62 30.48
CA GLY A 781 -1.35 21.15 31.50
C GLY A 781 -0.13 20.45 30.93
N VAL A 782 -0.31 19.65 29.87
CA VAL A 782 0.80 19.05 29.12
C VAL A 782 1.62 20.12 28.39
N ASN A 783 0.99 21.09 27.73
CA ASN A 783 1.67 22.20 27.07
C ASN A 783 2.46 23.09 28.06
N ASP A 784 1.94 23.24 29.29
CA ASP A 784 2.60 23.97 30.37
C ASP A 784 3.67 23.16 31.12
N GLY A 785 3.76 21.86 30.87
CA GLY A 785 4.68 20.93 31.55
C GLY A 785 4.28 20.61 33.00
N ARG A 786 2.99 20.72 33.34
CA ARG A 786 2.46 20.43 34.69
C ARG A 786 2.32 18.93 34.97
N TYR A 787 1.97 18.16 33.94
CA TYR A 787 1.68 16.73 34.09
C TYR A 787 2.83 15.84 33.63
N LEU A 788 2.93 14.70 34.30
CA LEU A 788 3.75 13.59 33.83
C LEU A 788 3.19 13.04 32.52
N ILE A 789 4.04 12.87 31.51
CA ILE A 789 3.65 12.36 30.17
C ILE A 789 4.32 11.04 29.79
N ASP A 790 5.24 10.57 30.63
CA ASP A 790 5.98 9.33 30.43
C ASP A 790 6.43 8.77 31.78
N ARG A 791 6.17 7.49 32.01
CA ARG A 791 6.60 6.76 33.22
C ARG A 791 8.07 6.36 33.15
N GLU A 792 8.60 6.13 31.95
CA GLU A 792 9.98 5.67 31.74
C GLU A 792 10.97 6.84 31.84
N ILE A 793 10.59 8.02 31.31
CA ILE A 793 11.42 9.23 31.33
C ILE A 793 10.60 10.39 31.93
N PRO A 794 10.56 10.52 33.27
CA PRO A 794 9.67 11.47 33.95
C PRO A 794 9.90 12.95 33.57
N LYS A 795 11.14 13.30 33.20
CA LYS A 795 11.55 14.65 32.78
C LYS A 795 11.15 15.01 31.35
N ARG A 796 10.60 14.07 30.55
CA ARG A 796 10.22 14.30 29.15
C ARG A 796 9.12 15.35 29.01
N ARG A 797 9.31 16.36 28.17
CA ARG A 797 8.39 17.48 27.93
C ARG A 797 8.23 17.74 26.43
N ILE A 798 7.19 18.49 26.09
CA ILE A 798 6.98 18.96 24.72
C ILE A 798 7.70 20.29 24.52
N VAL A 799 8.47 20.39 23.44
CA VAL A 799 9.13 21.63 23.01
C VAL A 799 8.98 21.73 21.48
N PRO A 800 8.56 22.89 20.93
CA PRO A 800 8.19 24.13 21.61
C PRO A 800 6.72 24.17 22.07
N ARG A 801 6.39 25.11 22.96
CA ARG A 801 5.00 25.36 23.39
C ARG A 801 4.16 25.92 22.26
N VAL A 802 2.87 25.61 22.28
CA VAL A 802 1.88 26.09 21.31
C VAL A 802 0.83 26.95 21.98
N ARG A 803 0.05 27.70 21.19
CA ARG A 803 -1.13 28.38 21.69
C ARG A 803 -2.35 27.52 21.42
N ILE A 804 -3.15 27.30 22.47
CA ILE A 804 -4.40 26.55 22.42
C ILE A 804 -5.54 27.53 22.69
N ARG A 805 -6.57 27.51 21.85
CA ARG A 805 -7.73 28.41 21.92
C ARG A 805 -9.01 27.61 21.91
N ASP A 806 -9.94 27.94 22.80
CA ASP A 806 -11.28 27.39 22.79
C ASP A 806 -12.15 28.22 21.85
N LEU A 807 -12.39 27.73 20.63
CA LEU A 807 -13.16 28.47 19.64
C LEU A 807 -14.66 28.51 19.99
N LYS A 808 -15.12 27.58 20.83
CA LYS A 808 -16.50 27.55 21.28
C LYS A 808 -16.74 28.64 22.32
N ASP A 809 -15.85 28.79 23.29
CA ASP A 809 -15.91 29.87 24.27
C ASP A 809 -15.62 31.25 23.64
N GLU A 810 -14.58 31.35 22.80
CA GLU A 810 -14.14 32.63 22.23
C GLU A 810 -15.07 33.17 21.13
N ARG A 811 -15.62 32.29 20.28
CA ARG A 811 -16.36 32.68 19.07
C ARG A 811 -17.73 32.03 18.93
N GLY A 812 -18.14 31.20 19.89
CA GLY A 812 -19.40 30.48 19.81
C GLY A 812 -19.44 29.46 18.67
N VAL A 813 -18.29 28.90 18.25
CA VAL A 813 -18.25 27.90 17.17
C VAL A 813 -19.03 26.65 17.59
N ILE A 814 -19.89 26.17 16.68
CA ILE A 814 -20.68 24.95 16.82
C ILE A 814 -20.50 24.06 15.59
N ASP A 815 -20.91 22.80 15.72
CA ASP A 815 -20.91 21.80 14.66
C ASP A 815 -22.34 21.34 14.34
N ILE A 816 -22.63 21.23 13.05
CA ILE A 816 -23.87 20.68 12.50
C ILE A 816 -23.50 19.54 11.55
N ALA A 817 -24.06 18.35 11.78
CA ALA A 817 -23.82 17.19 10.93
C ALA A 817 -25.01 16.88 10.01
N LEU A 818 -24.72 16.66 8.73
CA LEU A 818 -25.67 16.29 7.68
C LEU A 818 -25.29 14.92 7.13
N GLN A 819 -26.01 13.87 7.51
CA GLN A 819 -25.60 12.47 7.32
C GLN A 819 -26.64 11.69 6.48
N GLY A 820 -26.20 10.99 5.43
CA GLY A 820 -27.09 10.23 4.54
C GLY A 820 -26.82 10.40 3.05
N PRO A 821 -27.39 9.53 2.20
CA PRO A 821 -27.15 9.52 0.76
C PRO A 821 -27.49 10.84 0.05
N LEU A 822 -28.48 11.61 0.53
CA LEU A 822 -28.90 12.87 -0.09
C LEU A 822 -28.22 14.12 0.51
N SER A 823 -27.28 13.94 1.46
CA SER A 823 -26.65 15.06 2.15
C SER A 823 -25.91 16.01 1.21
N ARG A 824 -25.23 15.47 0.19
CA ARG A 824 -24.47 16.28 -0.78
C ARG A 824 -25.37 17.20 -1.58
N ASP A 825 -26.43 16.65 -2.17
CA ASP A 825 -27.33 17.43 -3.03
C ASP A 825 -28.03 18.54 -2.25
N ILE A 826 -28.48 18.24 -1.02
CA ILE A 826 -29.06 19.24 -0.12
C ILE A 826 -28.05 20.33 0.23
N LEU A 827 -26.81 19.93 0.56
CA LEU A 827 -25.77 20.88 0.93
C LEU A 827 -25.38 21.79 -0.23
N ILE A 828 -25.24 21.27 -1.46
CA ILE A 828 -24.96 22.06 -2.67
C ILE A 828 -26.03 23.13 -2.87
N GLU A 829 -27.32 22.79 -2.73
CA GLU A 829 -28.40 23.77 -2.85
C GLU A 829 -28.38 24.81 -1.69
N ALA A 830 -27.94 24.40 -0.50
CA ALA A 830 -27.82 25.30 0.64
C ALA A 830 -26.67 26.30 0.49
N ILE A 831 -25.54 25.87 -0.08
CA ILE A 831 -24.33 26.69 -0.25
C ILE A 831 -24.23 27.40 -1.59
N GLY A 832 -25.14 27.12 -2.53
CA GLY A 832 -25.11 27.63 -3.90
C GLY A 832 -24.44 26.65 -4.88
N ARG A 833 -25.07 26.42 -6.03
CA ARG A 833 -24.62 25.45 -7.04
C ARG A 833 -23.24 25.74 -7.60
N GLU A 834 -22.81 27.00 -7.57
CA GLU A 834 -21.46 27.43 -7.94
C GLU A 834 -20.36 26.81 -7.07
N ASN A 835 -20.67 26.45 -5.82
CA ASN A 835 -19.75 25.78 -4.89
C ASN A 835 -19.80 24.24 -5.00
N GLY A 836 -20.70 23.71 -5.82
CA GLY A 836 -20.88 22.27 -6.06
C GLY A 836 -19.58 21.54 -6.45
N PRO A 837 -18.79 22.04 -7.43
CA PRO A 837 -17.53 21.40 -7.83
C PRO A 837 -16.53 21.25 -6.68
N THR A 838 -16.46 22.23 -5.77
CA THR A 838 -15.58 22.16 -4.59
C THR A 838 -16.02 21.03 -3.66
N LEU A 839 -17.33 20.92 -3.40
CA LEU A 839 -17.87 19.87 -2.54
C LEU A 839 -17.76 18.47 -3.17
N ASP A 840 -17.96 18.39 -4.49
CA ASP A 840 -17.83 17.15 -5.28
C ASP A 840 -16.38 16.63 -5.28
N SER A 841 -15.39 17.52 -5.18
CA SER A 841 -13.98 17.13 -5.11
C SER A 841 -13.51 16.64 -3.74
N LEU A 842 -14.29 16.81 -2.66
CA LEU A 842 -13.86 16.40 -1.33
C LEU A 842 -13.84 14.88 -1.18
N GLU A 843 -12.66 14.34 -0.87
CA GLU A 843 -12.51 12.96 -0.43
C GLU A 843 -12.93 12.80 1.04
N ARG A 844 -13.13 11.55 1.48
CA ARG A 844 -13.46 11.27 2.89
C ARG A 844 -12.30 11.79 3.75
N THR A 845 -12.62 12.43 4.88
CA THR A 845 -11.65 13.09 5.78
C THR A 845 -10.90 14.27 5.14
N GLU A 846 -11.51 14.93 4.14
CA GLU A 846 -11.09 16.25 3.66
C GLU A 846 -12.13 17.31 4.01
N PHE A 847 -11.74 18.57 3.94
CA PHE A 847 -12.60 19.71 4.20
C PHE A 847 -12.27 20.90 3.31
N CYS A 848 -13.23 21.81 3.17
CA CYS A 848 -13.03 23.11 2.54
C CYS A 848 -13.53 24.24 3.44
N GLU A 849 -12.99 25.44 3.26
CA GLU A 849 -13.49 26.66 3.89
C GLU A 849 -14.14 27.56 2.86
N LEU A 850 -15.38 27.98 3.10
CA LEU A 850 -16.18 28.79 2.19
C LEU A 850 -16.80 29.99 2.92
N ILE A 851 -17.10 31.03 2.16
CA ILE A 851 -17.96 32.14 2.61
C ILE A 851 -19.24 32.10 1.77
N VAL A 852 -20.38 31.82 2.41
CA VAL A 852 -21.68 31.70 1.75
C VAL A 852 -22.62 32.73 2.33
N SER A 853 -23.16 33.63 1.50
CA SER A 853 -24.06 34.71 1.94
C SER A 853 -23.53 35.53 3.14
N GLY A 854 -22.21 35.66 3.27
CA GLY A 854 -21.56 36.35 4.39
C GLY A 854 -21.21 35.47 5.59
N HIS A 855 -21.62 34.20 5.60
CA HIS A 855 -21.34 33.23 6.67
C HIS A 855 -20.07 32.42 6.36
N GLN A 856 -19.14 32.34 7.30
CA GLN A 856 -17.93 31.52 7.16
C GLN A 856 -18.21 30.08 7.59
N LEU A 857 -17.93 29.13 6.70
CA LEU A 857 -18.20 27.71 6.88
C LEU A 857 -16.91 26.91 6.70
N LEU A 858 -16.62 26.00 7.63
CA LEU A 858 -15.70 24.90 7.38
C LEU A 858 -16.54 23.64 7.18
N ILE A 859 -16.51 23.08 5.98
CA ILE A 859 -17.31 21.91 5.59
C ILE A 859 -16.37 20.72 5.45
N ALA A 860 -16.52 19.75 6.34
CA ALA A 860 -15.72 18.53 6.37
C ALA A 860 -16.54 17.33 5.89
N ARG A 861 -15.95 16.49 5.03
CA ARG A 861 -16.54 15.22 4.62
C ARG A 861 -16.20 14.13 5.64
N THR A 862 -16.84 14.22 6.80
CA THR A 862 -16.71 13.30 7.93
C THR A 862 -18.07 12.76 8.36
N GLY A 863 -18.07 11.66 9.12
CA GLY A 863 -19.31 11.05 9.56
C GLY A 863 -19.12 9.86 10.49
N TYR A 864 -20.12 9.69 11.36
CA TYR A 864 -20.15 8.71 12.46
C TYR A 864 -21.40 7.80 12.38
N THR A 865 -22.12 7.84 11.26
CA THR A 865 -23.40 7.11 11.08
C THR A 865 -23.26 5.84 10.23
N GLY A 866 -22.08 5.60 9.63
CA GLY A 866 -21.82 4.49 8.71
C GLY A 866 -22.33 4.72 7.28
N GLU A 867 -22.76 5.94 6.95
CA GLU A 867 -23.13 6.31 5.58
C GLU A 867 -21.90 6.61 4.72
N PRO A 868 -21.93 6.29 3.41
CA PRO A 868 -20.83 6.61 2.50
C PRO A 868 -20.67 8.12 2.25
N LEU A 869 -21.74 8.89 2.51
CA LEU A 869 -21.81 10.33 2.38
C LEU A 869 -22.30 10.97 3.69
N GLY A 870 -21.58 11.98 4.13
CA GLY A 870 -21.87 12.76 5.33
C GLY A 870 -20.96 13.97 5.40
N TYR A 871 -21.46 15.03 6.02
CA TYR A 871 -20.71 16.25 6.25
C TYR A 871 -20.87 16.72 7.70
N GLU A 872 -19.82 17.31 8.25
CA GLU A 872 -19.83 18.11 9.47
C GLU A 872 -19.46 19.54 9.10
N ILE A 873 -20.15 20.51 9.67
CA ILE A 873 -20.09 21.90 9.24
C ILE A 873 -19.88 22.77 10.47
N TYR A 874 -18.72 23.42 10.53
CA TYR A 874 -18.31 24.25 11.66
C TYR A 874 -18.50 25.73 11.31
N LEU A 875 -19.21 26.44 12.18
CA LEU A 875 -19.62 27.84 12.02
C LEU A 875 -19.97 28.46 13.37
N THR A 876 -20.19 29.78 13.43
CA THR A 876 -20.59 30.43 14.69
C THR A 876 -22.04 30.10 15.06
N GLY A 877 -22.39 30.19 16.34
CA GLY A 877 -23.73 29.86 16.85
C GLY A 877 -24.86 30.68 16.22
N GLU A 878 -24.63 31.95 15.90
CA GLU A 878 -25.61 32.79 15.18
C GLU A 878 -25.82 32.30 13.74
N ASP A 879 -24.73 31.95 13.05
CA ASP A 879 -24.75 31.42 11.68
C ASP A 879 -25.35 30.00 11.62
N GLY A 880 -25.16 29.21 12.68
CA GLY A 880 -25.69 27.85 12.79
C GLY A 880 -27.22 27.80 12.70
N ARG A 881 -27.89 28.82 13.23
CA ARG A 881 -29.35 28.94 13.10
C ARG A 881 -29.76 29.13 11.64
N TRP A 882 -29.08 30.00 10.92
CA TRP A 882 -29.34 30.24 9.50
C TRP A 882 -29.18 28.94 8.70
N LEU A 883 -28.06 28.24 8.89
CA LEU A 883 -27.78 27.01 8.15
C LEU A 883 -28.79 25.91 8.49
N TRP A 884 -29.14 25.74 9.77
CA TRP A 884 -30.13 24.73 10.19
C TRP A 884 -31.50 24.95 9.56
N GLU A 885 -32.03 26.18 9.65
CA GLU A 885 -33.33 26.53 9.07
C GLU A 885 -33.31 26.35 7.54
N ARG A 886 -32.22 26.73 6.88
CA ARG A 886 -32.04 26.60 5.43
C ARG A 886 -31.98 25.13 4.97
N LEU A 887 -31.24 24.28 5.68
CA LEU A 887 -31.15 22.85 5.37
C LEU A 887 -32.51 22.15 5.58
N ILE A 888 -33.26 22.52 6.62
CA ILE A 888 -34.60 21.99 6.85
C ILE A 888 -35.56 22.41 5.72
N GLU A 889 -35.53 23.68 5.31
CA GLU A 889 -36.36 24.20 4.23
C GLU A 889 -36.13 23.44 2.91
N LEU A 890 -34.86 23.25 2.53
CA LEU A 890 -34.46 22.59 1.29
C LEU A 890 -34.64 21.07 1.33
N GLY A 891 -34.28 20.44 2.46
CA GLY A 891 -34.19 18.99 2.57
C GLY A 891 -35.50 18.32 2.95
N ARG A 892 -36.40 18.96 3.72
CA ARG A 892 -37.64 18.32 4.21
C ARG A 892 -38.53 17.81 3.07
N PRO A 893 -38.72 18.53 1.93
CA PRO A 893 -39.48 18.01 0.79
C PRO A 893 -38.95 16.71 0.19
N ILE A 894 -37.65 16.43 0.36
CA ILE A 894 -36.97 15.24 -0.16
C ILE A 894 -36.54 14.27 0.96
N GLY A 895 -37.16 14.38 2.14
CA GLY A 895 -37.07 13.37 3.20
C GLY A 895 -36.03 13.63 4.29
N LEU A 896 -35.42 14.82 4.35
CA LEU A 896 -34.56 15.20 5.48
C LEU A 896 -35.37 15.30 6.78
N LEU A 897 -34.86 14.72 7.86
CA LEU A 897 -35.40 14.89 9.20
C LEU A 897 -34.33 15.43 10.17
N PRO A 898 -34.71 16.30 11.13
CA PRO A 898 -33.86 16.54 12.28
C PRO A 898 -33.78 15.25 13.11
N CYS A 899 -32.60 14.93 13.62
CA CYS A 899 -32.30 13.66 14.28
C CYS A 899 -31.67 13.89 15.66
N GLY A 900 -32.11 13.11 16.64
CA GLY A 900 -31.60 13.15 18.01
C GLY A 900 -30.60 12.03 18.33
N LEU A 901 -30.18 11.99 19.59
CA LEU A 901 -29.19 11.04 20.11
C LEU A 901 -29.57 9.57 19.88
N ALA A 902 -30.86 9.22 19.92
CA ALA A 902 -31.27 7.83 19.69
C ALA A 902 -31.05 7.38 18.23
N ALA A 903 -31.17 8.29 17.27
CA ALA A 903 -30.86 8.01 15.86
C ALA A 903 -29.34 7.90 15.66
N ARG A 904 -28.54 8.76 16.31
CA ARG A 904 -27.07 8.65 16.34
C ARG A 904 -26.65 7.29 16.89
N ASP A 905 -27.20 6.90 18.03
CA ASP A 905 -26.87 5.65 18.72
C ASP A 905 -27.22 4.40 17.91
N SER A 906 -28.42 4.40 17.31
CA SER A 906 -28.85 3.28 16.46
C SER A 906 -28.06 3.17 15.17
N THR A 907 -27.72 4.30 14.54
CA THR A 907 -26.99 4.30 13.27
C THR A 907 -25.53 3.88 13.44
N ARG A 908 -24.85 4.37 14.48
CA ARG A 908 -23.47 3.95 14.81
C ARG A 908 -23.40 2.48 15.24
N THR A 909 -24.36 2.01 16.05
CA THR A 909 -24.40 0.60 16.49
C THR A 909 -24.61 -0.35 15.32
N GLU A 910 -25.53 -0.02 14.41
CA GLU A 910 -25.72 -0.81 13.19
C GLU A 910 -24.47 -0.81 12.30
N ALA A 911 -23.79 0.33 12.17
CA ALA A 911 -22.56 0.44 11.40
C ALA A 911 -21.36 -0.25 12.07
N GLY A 912 -21.47 -0.57 13.37
CA GLY A 912 -20.36 -1.06 14.17
C GLY A 912 -19.36 0.04 14.56
N LEU A 913 -19.74 1.32 14.59
CA LEU A 913 -18.81 2.36 15.02
C LEU A 913 -18.78 2.46 16.55
N PRO A 914 -17.58 2.49 17.17
CA PRO A 914 -17.45 2.61 18.61
C PRO A 914 -17.90 3.99 19.09
N LEU A 915 -18.29 4.06 20.36
CA LEU A 915 -18.62 5.29 21.06
C LEU A 915 -17.83 5.36 22.37
N TYR A 916 -17.23 6.53 22.65
CA TYR A 916 -16.56 6.80 23.92
C TYR A 916 -17.47 6.49 25.10
N GLY A 917 -16.96 5.78 26.10
CA GLY A 917 -17.69 5.32 27.28
C GLY A 917 -18.45 4.01 27.09
N HIS A 918 -18.57 3.49 25.85
CA HIS A 918 -19.31 2.26 25.53
C HIS A 918 -18.40 1.18 24.94
N GLU A 919 -17.87 1.42 23.73
CA GLU A 919 -16.97 0.52 22.99
C GLU A 919 -15.54 1.05 22.90
N LEU A 920 -15.25 2.12 23.65
CA LEU A 920 -13.95 2.72 23.81
C LEU A 920 -13.89 3.36 25.20
N ALA A 921 -12.80 3.14 25.92
CA ALA A 921 -12.67 3.49 27.33
C ALA A 921 -13.81 2.90 28.18
N GLY A 922 -14.41 3.70 29.07
CA GLY A 922 -15.60 3.34 29.83
C GLY A 922 -15.36 2.28 30.91
N PRO A 923 -16.43 1.66 31.43
CA PRO A 923 -16.37 0.78 32.61
C PRO A 923 -15.62 -0.53 32.39
N TYR A 924 -15.35 -0.89 31.13
CA TYR A 924 -14.62 -2.11 30.75
C TYR A 924 -13.17 -1.84 30.33
N GLY A 925 -12.74 -0.56 30.30
CA GLY A 925 -11.40 -0.16 29.89
C GLY A 925 -11.05 -0.66 28.48
N ILE A 926 -11.94 -0.43 27.51
CA ILE A 926 -11.75 -0.94 26.14
C ILE A 926 -10.76 -0.05 25.41
N ASP A 927 -9.66 -0.62 24.93
CA ASP A 927 -8.66 0.15 24.18
C ASP A 927 -8.98 0.21 22.65
N PRO A 928 -8.26 1.04 21.88
CA PRO A 928 -8.50 1.15 20.43
C PRO A 928 -8.29 -0.14 19.63
N PHE A 929 -7.44 -1.03 20.11
CA PHE A 929 -7.14 -2.29 19.43
C PHE A 929 -8.30 -3.27 19.59
N GLU A 930 -8.92 -3.31 20.77
CA GLU A 930 -10.11 -4.08 21.08
C GLU A 930 -11.35 -3.51 20.39
N ALA A 931 -11.47 -2.17 20.31
CA ALA A 931 -12.58 -1.47 19.67
C ALA A 931 -12.68 -1.69 18.14
N GLY A 932 -11.59 -2.17 17.51
CA GLY A 932 -11.47 -2.37 16.07
C GLY A 932 -10.99 -1.14 15.29
N PHE A 933 -10.33 -0.18 15.97
CA PHE A 933 -9.85 1.08 15.39
C PHE A 933 -8.32 1.26 15.54
N ALA A 934 -7.61 0.15 15.68
CA ALA A 934 -6.16 0.09 15.84
C ALA A 934 -5.36 0.89 14.79
N SER A 935 -5.88 1.04 13.58
CA SER A 935 -5.23 1.75 12.47
C SER A 935 -4.91 3.21 12.76
N TYR A 936 -5.56 3.81 13.76
CA TYR A 936 -5.35 5.20 14.19
C TYR A 936 -4.33 5.32 15.34
N VAL A 937 -3.77 4.19 15.81
CA VAL A 937 -2.64 4.16 16.75
C VAL A 937 -1.35 3.85 15.98
N LYS A 938 -0.54 4.87 15.73
CA LYS A 938 0.70 4.75 14.95
C LYS A 938 1.84 4.30 15.85
N LEU A 939 1.86 3.01 16.19
CA LEU A 939 2.89 2.37 17.04
C LEU A 939 4.34 2.57 16.54
N HIS A 940 4.51 2.94 15.27
CA HIS A 940 5.82 3.25 14.70
C HIS A 940 6.30 4.69 14.95
N LYS A 941 5.48 5.56 15.54
CA LYS A 941 5.96 6.84 16.07
C LYS A 941 7.08 6.58 17.08
N PRO A 942 8.17 7.37 17.09
CA PRO A 942 9.20 7.23 18.11
C PRO A 942 8.63 7.44 19.51
N PHE A 943 7.72 8.41 19.64
CA PHE A 943 6.99 8.70 20.86
C PHE A 943 5.58 9.24 20.59
N PHE A 944 4.65 8.90 21.47
CA PHE A 944 3.45 9.64 21.83
C PHE A 944 3.10 9.23 23.28
N ILE A 945 2.32 10.04 23.98
CA ILE A 945 1.96 9.75 25.38
C ILE A 945 1.24 8.40 25.46
N GLY A 946 1.64 7.52 26.39
CA GLY A 946 1.06 6.18 26.55
C GLY A 946 1.49 5.14 25.50
N ARG A 947 2.42 5.46 24.59
CA ARG A 947 2.84 4.56 23.51
C ARG A 947 3.35 3.20 23.99
N SER A 948 4.21 3.17 25.02
CA SER A 948 4.80 1.92 25.52
C SER A 948 3.71 0.95 25.97
N GLU A 949 2.71 1.44 26.70
CA GLU A 949 1.57 0.64 27.15
C GLU A 949 0.65 0.25 25.99
N ALA A 950 0.42 1.14 25.02
CA ALA A 950 -0.33 0.80 23.80
C ALA A 950 0.35 -0.33 22.99
N LEU A 951 1.68 -0.33 22.89
CA LEU A 951 2.43 -1.41 22.23
C LEU A 951 2.30 -2.73 23.00
N LYS A 952 2.39 -2.69 24.34
CA LYS A 952 2.19 -3.87 25.20
C LYS A 952 0.76 -4.42 25.07
N SER A 953 -0.26 -3.55 25.04
CA SER A 953 -1.65 -3.96 24.80
C SER A 953 -1.77 -4.65 23.43
N TYR A 954 -1.26 -4.03 22.36
CA TYR A 954 -1.34 -4.60 21.01
C TYR A 954 -0.72 -6.01 20.92
N LEU A 955 0.48 -6.19 21.49
CA LEU A 955 1.19 -7.47 21.45
C LEU A 955 0.54 -8.55 22.31
N ASN A 956 -0.19 -8.17 23.36
CA ASN A 956 -0.83 -9.10 24.31
C ASN A 956 -2.36 -9.15 24.17
N ARG A 957 -2.92 -8.59 23.09
CA ARG A 957 -4.37 -8.45 22.91
C ARG A 957 -5.04 -9.82 22.84
N ASN A 958 -6.03 -10.02 23.71
CA ASN A 958 -6.84 -11.24 23.78
C ASN A 958 -8.36 -10.96 23.78
N ARG A 959 -8.80 -9.70 23.80
CA ARG A 959 -10.21 -9.29 23.73
C ARG A 959 -10.52 -8.61 22.39
N GLU A 960 -11.80 -8.58 22.04
CA GLU A 960 -12.28 -7.82 20.88
C GLU A 960 -13.75 -7.40 21.02
N VAL A 961 -14.11 -6.27 20.42
CA VAL A 961 -15.50 -5.88 20.24
C VAL A 961 -16.05 -6.52 18.97
N VAL A 962 -17.14 -7.27 19.08
CA VAL A 962 -17.86 -7.86 17.96
C VAL A 962 -19.23 -7.22 17.77
N ARG A 963 -19.79 -7.36 16.56
CA ARG A 963 -21.19 -7.04 16.29
C ARG A 963 -22.03 -8.31 16.29
N PHE A 964 -23.27 -8.22 16.75
CA PHE A 964 -24.21 -9.33 16.72
C PHE A 964 -25.61 -8.90 16.27
N THR A 965 -26.41 -9.88 15.87
CA THR A 965 -27.83 -9.72 15.52
C THR A 965 -28.70 -10.70 16.29
N VAL A 966 -29.93 -10.26 16.59
CA VAL A 966 -30.95 -11.04 17.30
C VAL A 966 -32.29 -10.81 16.61
N ASP A 967 -33.14 -11.84 16.56
CA ASP A 967 -34.51 -11.71 16.07
C ASP A 967 -35.29 -10.63 16.83
N SER A 968 -36.04 -9.80 16.12
CA SER A 968 -36.90 -8.78 16.72
C SER A 968 -37.99 -9.31 17.63
N GLU A 969 -38.46 -10.55 17.43
CA GLU A 969 -39.47 -11.16 18.31
C GLU A 969 -38.87 -11.58 19.66
N ALA A 970 -37.54 -11.66 19.77
CA ALA A 970 -36.88 -11.96 21.02
C ALA A 970 -36.97 -10.79 22.01
N ARG A 971 -36.69 -11.09 23.28
CA ARG A 971 -36.65 -10.05 24.33
C ARG A 971 -35.58 -9.00 24.00
N PRO A 972 -35.80 -7.73 24.36
CA PRO A 972 -34.79 -6.69 24.17
C PRO A 972 -33.48 -7.03 24.88
N VAL A 973 -32.38 -7.03 24.14
CA VAL A 973 -31.03 -7.18 24.72
C VAL A 973 -30.64 -5.87 25.40
N ARG A 974 -29.96 -5.94 26.55
CA ARG A 974 -29.56 -4.76 27.33
C ARG A 974 -28.04 -4.68 27.47
N PRO A 975 -27.45 -3.47 27.44
CA PRO A 975 -26.08 -3.24 27.89
C PRO A 975 -25.83 -3.86 29.27
N GLY A 976 -24.63 -4.42 29.47
CA GLY A 976 -24.24 -5.18 30.66
C GLY A 976 -24.63 -6.67 30.63
N GLY A 977 -25.51 -7.10 29.71
CA GLY A 977 -25.89 -8.50 29.55
C GLY A 977 -24.69 -9.41 29.27
N ALA A 978 -24.71 -10.64 29.79
CA ALA A 978 -23.65 -11.62 29.56
C ALA A 978 -23.77 -12.21 28.14
N VAL A 979 -22.64 -12.33 27.44
CA VAL A 979 -22.54 -13.12 26.21
C VAL A 979 -22.04 -14.51 26.57
N LEU A 980 -22.70 -15.55 26.10
CA LEU A 980 -22.35 -16.93 26.34
C LEU A 980 -22.13 -17.70 25.03
N ASP A 981 -21.22 -18.66 25.06
CA ASP A 981 -21.05 -19.62 23.97
C ASP A 981 -22.19 -20.67 23.96
N ARG A 982 -22.15 -21.60 23.00
CA ARG A 982 -23.13 -22.69 22.88
C ARG A 982 -23.22 -23.62 24.10
N ASN A 983 -22.19 -23.64 24.95
CA ASN A 983 -22.14 -24.46 26.16
C ASN A 983 -22.63 -23.69 27.39
N GLY A 984 -22.99 -22.42 27.26
CA GLY A 984 -23.39 -21.56 28.37
C GLY A 984 -22.20 -20.97 29.14
N THR A 985 -20.98 -21.00 28.59
CA THR A 985 -19.82 -20.35 29.19
C THR A 985 -19.89 -18.86 28.91
N VAL A 986 -19.72 -18.01 29.92
CA VAL A 986 -19.62 -16.56 29.74
C VAL A 986 -18.34 -16.24 29.00
N ILE A 987 -18.47 -15.59 27.85
CA ILE A 987 -17.36 -15.22 26.95
C ILE A 987 -17.30 -13.71 26.70
N GLY A 988 -18.17 -12.91 27.30
CA GLY A 988 -18.18 -11.46 27.12
C GLY A 988 -19.35 -10.72 27.75
N ARG A 989 -19.46 -9.43 27.41
CA ARG A 989 -20.49 -8.49 27.88
C ARG A 989 -21.02 -7.65 26.72
N VAL A 990 -22.34 -7.46 26.67
CA VAL A 990 -23.00 -6.55 25.73
C VAL A 990 -22.68 -5.11 26.13
N THR A 991 -22.17 -4.32 25.19
CA THR A 991 -21.83 -2.92 25.40
C THR A 991 -22.94 -1.99 24.88
N SER A 992 -23.54 -2.33 23.74
CA SER A 992 -24.63 -1.58 23.12
C SER A 992 -25.65 -2.49 22.45
N SER A 993 -26.91 -2.08 22.44
CA SER A 993 -27.96 -2.78 21.69
C SER A 993 -29.12 -1.86 21.34
N VAL A 994 -29.58 -1.96 20.10
CA VAL A 994 -30.67 -1.16 19.53
C VAL A 994 -31.63 -2.04 18.73
N SER A 995 -32.90 -1.65 18.69
CA SER A 995 -33.91 -2.28 17.84
C SER A 995 -34.11 -1.46 16.57
N LEU A 996 -34.01 -2.12 15.41
CA LEU A 996 -34.18 -1.50 14.09
C LEU A 996 -35.53 -1.84 13.44
N GLY A 997 -36.46 -2.40 14.22
CA GLY A 997 -37.72 -2.94 13.71
C GLY A 997 -37.65 -4.47 13.60
N PRO A 998 -37.33 -5.04 12.43
CA PRO A 998 -37.34 -6.49 12.20
C PRO A 998 -36.12 -7.23 12.76
N VAL A 999 -35.13 -6.51 13.29
CA VAL A 999 -33.92 -7.09 13.89
C VAL A 999 -33.45 -6.20 15.04
N GLN A 1000 -32.85 -6.82 16.05
CA GLN A 1000 -32.03 -6.13 17.04
C GLN A 1000 -30.56 -6.29 16.67
N VAL A 1001 -29.82 -5.19 16.72
CA VAL A 1001 -28.37 -5.18 16.47
C VAL A 1001 -27.67 -4.68 17.71
N GLY A 1002 -26.53 -5.27 18.04
CA GLY A 1002 -25.73 -4.84 19.17
C GLY A 1002 -24.26 -5.09 18.98
N MET A 1003 -23.49 -4.60 19.96
CA MET A 1003 -22.07 -4.85 20.08
C MET A 1003 -21.76 -5.42 21.45
N ALA A 1004 -20.69 -6.22 21.52
CA ALA A 1004 -20.24 -6.83 22.75
C ALA A 1004 -18.72 -6.92 22.80
N LEU A 1005 -18.15 -6.70 23.97
CA LEU A 1005 -16.76 -7.03 24.27
C LEU A 1005 -16.68 -8.51 24.59
N LEU A 1006 -15.84 -9.23 23.86
CA LEU A 1006 -15.53 -10.63 24.10
C LEU A 1006 -14.18 -10.78 24.78
N GLU A 1007 -14.10 -11.71 25.74
CA GLU A 1007 -12.86 -12.05 26.47
C GLU A 1007 -11.94 -13.00 25.69
N ARG A 1008 -12.19 -13.15 24.38
CA ARG A 1008 -11.41 -13.95 23.44
C ARG A 1008 -11.57 -13.42 22.01
N ILE A 1009 -10.54 -13.57 21.20
CA ILE A 1009 -10.54 -13.23 19.76
C ILE A 1009 -10.93 -14.46 18.92
N GLY A 1010 -11.55 -14.22 17.77
CA GLY A 1010 -11.63 -15.18 16.67
C GLY A 1010 -12.96 -15.91 16.53
N LEU A 1011 -14.04 -15.35 17.10
CA LEU A 1011 -15.39 -15.85 16.85
C LEU A 1011 -15.84 -15.47 15.43
N GLY A 1012 -16.14 -16.47 14.61
CA GLY A 1012 -16.45 -16.27 13.19
C GLY A 1012 -17.82 -15.65 12.94
N GLU A 1013 -17.97 -14.98 11.80
CA GLU A 1013 -19.28 -14.52 11.32
C GLU A 1013 -20.28 -15.68 11.21
N GLY A 1014 -21.51 -15.45 11.66
CA GLY A 1014 -22.57 -16.46 11.66
C GLY A 1014 -22.56 -17.42 12.85
N GLU A 1015 -21.50 -17.42 13.67
CA GLU A 1015 -21.47 -18.22 14.90
C GLU A 1015 -22.59 -17.84 15.85
N GLU A 1016 -23.19 -18.86 16.47
CA GLU A 1016 -24.30 -18.70 17.41
C GLU A 1016 -23.79 -18.31 18.79
N ILE A 1017 -24.43 -17.31 19.39
CA ILE A 1017 -24.18 -16.84 20.74
C ILE A 1017 -25.49 -16.79 21.52
N ASN A 1018 -25.37 -16.93 22.83
CA ASN A 1018 -26.47 -16.73 23.77
C ASN A 1018 -26.25 -15.42 24.52
N LEU A 1019 -27.32 -14.69 24.82
CA LEU A 1019 -27.27 -13.41 25.51
C LEU A 1019 -28.17 -13.47 26.74
N LEU A 1020 -27.67 -13.05 27.91
CA LEU A 1020 -28.42 -13.11 29.16
C LEU A 1020 -28.45 -11.74 29.83
N ASN A 1021 -29.63 -11.10 29.85
CA ASN A 1021 -29.82 -9.85 30.58
C ASN A 1021 -29.78 -10.10 32.09
N GLU A 1022 -29.26 -9.15 32.85
CA GLU A 1022 -29.37 -9.18 34.31
C GLU A 1022 -30.84 -9.07 34.76
N VAL A 1023 -31.23 -9.93 35.70
CA VAL A 1023 -32.56 -9.90 36.33
C VAL A 1023 -32.48 -9.04 37.60
N ARG A 1024 -33.08 -7.84 37.57
CA ARG A 1024 -33.21 -7.00 38.77
C ARG A 1024 -34.22 -7.60 39.75
N GLY A 1025 -33.79 -7.84 40.99
CA GLY A 1025 -34.69 -8.02 42.15
C GLY A 1025 -34.69 -9.40 42.81
N GLU A 1026 -34.30 -10.48 42.12
CA GLU A 1026 -34.26 -11.84 42.68
C GLU A 1026 -33.09 -12.65 42.10
N ALA A 1027 -31.85 -12.26 42.41
CA ALA A 1027 -30.67 -13.00 41.97
C ALA A 1027 -30.37 -14.15 42.95
N GLY A 1028 -30.27 -15.39 42.45
CA GLY A 1028 -29.50 -16.44 43.13
C GLY A 1028 -30.24 -17.65 43.71
N LYS A 1029 -31.52 -17.89 43.41
CA LYS A 1029 -32.13 -19.21 43.74
C LYS A 1029 -31.51 -20.28 42.82
N PRO A 1030 -30.89 -21.35 43.36
CA PRO A 1030 -30.52 -22.52 42.56
C PRO A 1030 -31.77 -23.06 41.84
N THR A 1031 -31.62 -23.64 40.65
CA THR A 1031 -32.75 -24.16 39.86
C THR A 1031 -33.64 -25.12 40.66
N SER A 1032 -33.06 -25.82 41.65
CA SER A 1032 -33.75 -26.73 42.58
C SER A 1032 -34.64 -26.04 43.63
N ARG A 1033 -34.60 -24.71 43.74
CA ARG A 1033 -35.37 -23.91 44.72
C ARG A 1033 -36.32 -22.90 44.05
N LEU A 1034 -36.54 -23.02 42.75
CA LEU A 1034 -37.49 -22.17 42.04
C LEU A 1034 -38.92 -22.57 42.37
N GLU A 1035 -39.73 -21.58 42.71
CA GLU A 1035 -41.17 -21.70 42.97
C GLU A 1035 -41.98 -21.13 41.80
N SER A 1036 -43.24 -21.53 41.67
CA SER A 1036 -44.13 -20.99 40.63
C SER A 1036 -44.33 -19.49 40.85
N GLY A 1037 -43.96 -18.67 39.86
CA GLY A 1037 -43.99 -17.21 39.94
C GLY A 1037 -42.60 -16.55 39.98
N ASP A 1038 -41.55 -17.32 40.30
CA ASP A 1038 -40.16 -16.82 40.28
C ASP A 1038 -39.74 -16.42 38.86
N ARG A 1039 -39.01 -15.31 38.76
CA ARG A 1039 -38.48 -14.81 37.48
C ARG A 1039 -37.05 -15.28 37.28
N VAL A 1040 -36.82 -16.07 36.24
CA VAL A 1040 -35.47 -16.51 35.84
C VAL A 1040 -34.99 -15.80 34.58
N ALA A 1041 -33.68 -15.63 34.50
CA ALA A 1041 -33.03 -15.15 33.30
C ALA A 1041 -33.17 -16.21 32.19
N VAL A 1042 -33.64 -15.80 31.01
CA VAL A 1042 -33.80 -16.70 29.86
C VAL A 1042 -32.83 -16.24 28.78
N PRO A 1043 -32.02 -17.13 28.19
CA PRO A 1043 -31.10 -16.77 27.13
C PRO A 1043 -31.86 -16.27 25.89
N ILE A 1044 -31.31 -15.24 25.28
CA ILE A 1044 -31.71 -14.68 23.99
C ILE A 1044 -30.71 -15.20 22.96
N TYR A 1045 -31.19 -15.84 21.90
CA TYR A 1045 -30.34 -16.41 20.86
C TYR A 1045 -29.96 -15.35 19.83
N GLY A 1046 -28.67 -15.24 19.54
CA GLY A 1046 -28.13 -14.31 18.56
C GLY A 1046 -27.04 -14.94 17.70
N ARG A 1047 -26.57 -14.17 16.71
CA ARG A 1047 -25.47 -14.57 15.84
C ARG A 1047 -24.47 -13.45 15.69
N ILE A 1048 -23.19 -13.81 15.63
CA ILE A 1048 -22.12 -12.89 15.27
C ILE A 1048 -22.37 -12.38 13.84
N ALA A 1049 -22.25 -11.08 13.66
CA ALA A 1049 -22.41 -10.40 12.40
C ALA A 1049 -21.08 -9.74 11.99
N PRO A 1050 -20.90 -9.37 10.71
CA PRO A 1050 -19.73 -8.61 10.28
C PRO A 1050 -19.54 -7.36 11.16
N ARG A 1051 -18.31 -7.16 11.64
CA ARG A 1051 -17.97 -6.03 12.53
C ARG A 1051 -18.37 -4.70 11.89
N PHE A 1052 -18.03 -4.53 10.62
CA PHE A 1052 -18.39 -3.40 9.77
C PHE A 1052 -19.15 -3.94 8.55
N PRO A 1053 -20.43 -3.59 8.36
CA PRO A 1053 -21.23 -4.15 7.28
C PRO A 1053 -20.77 -3.59 5.93
N THR A 1054 -20.57 -4.47 4.94
CA THR A 1054 -20.42 -4.05 3.55
C THR A 1054 -21.77 -3.53 3.05
N ARG A 1055 -21.90 -2.22 2.93
CA ARG A 1055 -23.05 -1.61 2.26
C ARG A 1055 -22.68 -1.46 0.80
N MET A 1056 -23.37 -2.20 -0.07
CA MET A 1056 -23.28 -1.91 -1.50
C MET A 1056 -23.69 -0.44 -1.70
N PRO A 1057 -22.99 0.32 -2.56
CA PRO A 1057 -23.57 1.56 -3.07
C PRO A 1057 -24.97 1.22 -3.56
N ILE A 1058 -25.96 2.02 -3.21
CA ILE A 1058 -27.28 1.91 -3.82
C ILE A 1058 -27.01 1.99 -5.32
N SER A 1059 -27.14 0.87 -6.02
CA SER A 1059 -27.09 0.85 -7.48
C SER A 1059 -28.07 1.90 -7.95
N ASP A 1060 -27.68 2.75 -8.90
CA ASP A 1060 -28.60 3.63 -9.64
C ASP A 1060 -29.68 2.76 -10.28
N GLY A 1061 -30.70 2.44 -9.49
CA GLY A 1061 -31.88 1.72 -9.88
C GLY A 1061 -32.75 2.71 -10.62
N GLY A 1062 -32.45 2.91 -11.90
CA GLY A 1062 -33.45 3.37 -12.83
C GLY A 1062 -34.58 2.34 -12.89
N GLU A 1063 -35.73 2.69 -12.35
CA GLU A 1063 -36.99 2.38 -13.03
C GLU A 1063 -37.10 3.21 -14.32
#